data_AF-A0A519D732-F1
#
_entry.id   AF-A0A519D732-F1
#
_cell.length_a   1.000
_cell.length_b   1.000
_cell.length_c   1.000
_cell.angle_alpha   90.00
_cell.angle_beta   90.00
_cell.angle_gamma   90.00
#
_symmetry.space_group_name_H-M   'P 1'
#
loop_
_entity.id
_entity.type
_entity.pdbx_description
1 polymer ?
#
loop_
_entity_poly.entity_id
_entity_poly.type
_entity_poly.pdbx_seq_one_letter_code
_entity_poly.pdbx_strand_id
1 'polypeptide(L)'
;MVFEESVSIEGDESRETDTWDMSLYDQLTSSDGRINRLRFLLLNLALYAVLVLPNLFPDSQTIFRLSYLLAFPALFIWYSLVVKRLQDTGRGSQWKKYTQISVVLSIIFNPLSLILIFSSLEIIGLESSSIVDTILFWLIRFSNLVLVHLMIICLYFSSDFRGNAYGPEDPFLEGLVRKTPSNYSARHMEVIESFVRLYAFLLSVYLFWKYCNKFLGMSLDYISTMARDITIAGTQMNTSYYPMEKLTPIVGGVILLCFLLVQNEMPTLFRGFRKELVDSFKGFIKMFKGAFTGDWEKIAAGFLQWARIVKRDRNWISECSSSIFAIICFVLSYFLLTSVLELTPGAQIPFFFFGGAIVAGVLLLQDNLGEILSWSNIRSFNPREVLGAVVSVGSIILFAGLTLNISMIPAISQNIPQFLSLVIFFTCAFWYLRISREGMKPAIQAKRTAALAYLALLPFILYLLLRVLYLQHDPNPVMQNRWAVNFDFMDKVNTFKINPWPMEVVANFDPRWLFLKAAIINSVRVTLLSIVLCVILGTIVGVTRLSSNKLASTMATVYVEVFRNLPLAVLLFLIATQYGIQAPLFIEERFLFGGAVFFSNQGIWFVTVGSYQRLVMGLVALALLRAGLRSMDRIEPRFIVTPNTPLEHVRRPFSALGWRVEALVADIFLIVAAVVFIDYLVPFVSTHGGGTEALLAMTLIVYALSVTSRVDDDGINSLQIDDSESGLRERFKIWVAAFAVAAGIAVSKGLSWPEYVKDWNGDGVIDAPGSWDIAEGTGFEITPFFLAMMLGLTLFTASTVAEIVRGSIQALPRGQVEAAISVGLNPYQRLRLVIMPQALRSMVPLLNNQFMNVWKNSSLAVIVAYSDIFYVVLVMMNNVGKLIPLFLLLLITYQAGSLAISVVMNWYNSRVTSVKI
;
A
#
# COMPACT_ATOMS: atom_id res chain seq x y z
N MET A 1 39.77 13.42 33.14
CA MET A 1 40.46 14.60 33.71
C MET A 1 41.95 14.33 33.57
N VAL A 2 42.60 14.87 32.54
CA VAL A 2 43.43 16.10 32.45
C VAL A 2 44.88 15.64 32.24
N PHE A 3 45.51 15.97 31.10
CA PHE A 3 46.75 16.75 31.02
C PHE A 3 47.17 17.01 29.55
N GLU A 4 47.49 18.28 29.30
CA GLU A 4 48.21 18.84 28.15
C GLU A 4 49.63 18.28 28.05
N GLU A 5 50.20 18.14 26.85
CA GLU A 5 51.26 19.03 26.31
C GLU A 5 51.89 18.46 25.01
N SER A 6 52.39 19.42 24.23
CA SER A 6 53.03 19.44 22.90
C SER A 6 54.24 18.50 22.64
N VAL A 7 54.51 18.18 21.36
CA VAL A 7 55.76 18.53 20.60
C VAL A 7 55.93 17.77 19.25
N SER A 8 56.20 18.57 18.21
CA SER A 8 56.91 18.41 16.91
C SER A 8 56.54 17.38 15.84
N ILE A 9 56.32 17.94 14.64
CA ILE A 9 56.23 17.34 13.31
C ILE A 9 57.64 17.10 12.73
N GLU A 10 57.89 15.93 12.14
CA GLU A 10 58.78 15.78 10.97
C GLU A 10 58.27 14.64 10.08
N GLY A 11 58.19 14.89 8.77
CA GLY A 11 57.36 14.15 7.81
C GLY A 11 57.97 12.89 7.19
N ASP A 12 57.15 12.13 6.46
CA ASP A 12 57.33 11.85 5.03
C ASP A 12 56.10 11.11 4.44
N GLU A 13 55.93 11.21 3.13
CA GLU A 13 54.76 10.99 2.30
C GLU A 13 54.27 9.53 2.14
N SER A 14 52.94 9.36 2.04
CA SER A 14 52.21 8.69 0.95
C SER A 14 51.01 7.81 1.38
N ARG A 15 49.87 8.09 0.72
CA ARG A 15 48.54 7.40 0.69
C ARG A 15 47.47 7.89 1.67
N GLU A 16 46.63 8.80 1.17
CA GLU A 16 45.33 9.16 1.73
C GLU A 16 44.26 8.10 1.43
N THR A 17 43.70 7.49 2.48
CA THR A 17 42.28 7.08 2.56
C THR A 17 41.80 7.28 3.99
N ASP A 18 40.95 8.29 4.19
CA ASP A 18 40.03 8.57 5.30
C ASP A 18 40.29 7.90 6.67
N THR A 19 40.94 8.63 7.57
CA THR A 19 40.93 8.36 9.02
C THR A 19 39.99 9.32 9.74
N TRP A 20 38.99 8.77 10.42
CA TRP A 20 38.32 9.44 11.53
C TRP A 20 39.32 9.61 12.67
N ASP A 21 39.54 10.84 13.11
CA ASP A 21 40.44 11.18 14.22
C ASP A 21 39.97 10.47 15.51
N MET A 22 40.73 9.46 15.93
CA MET A 22 40.43 8.54 17.04
C MET A 22 41.47 8.68 18.16
N SER A 23 41.86 9.92 18.50
CA SER A 23 43.00 10.19 19.39
C SER A 23 42.88 9.59 20.81
N LEU A 24 41.65 9.37 21.32
CA LEU A 24 41.43 8.66 22.59
C LEU A 24 41.46 7.14 22.44
N TYR A 25 41.11 6.62 21.26
CA TYR A 25 41.04 5.19 20.96
C TYR A 25 42.44 4.62 20.71
N ASP A 26 43.31 5.36 20.02
CA ASP A 26 44.69 4.94 19.77
C ASP A 26 45.56 4.94 21.05
N GLN A 27 45.32 5.88 21.97
CA GLN A 27 45.96 5.87 23.29
C GLN A 27 45.53 4.65 24.14
N LEU A 28 44.31 4.14 23.94
CA LEU A 28 43.80 2.94 24.63
C LEU A 28 44.32 1.62 24.03
N THR A 29 44.82 1.64 22.79
CA THR A 29 45.27 0.44 22.04
C THR A 29 46.78 0.28 21.91
N SER A 30 47.61 1.04 22.64
CA SER A 30 49.07 0.90 22.56
C SER A 30 49.56 -0.52 22.93
N SER A 31 50.57 -1.00 22.21
CA SER A 31 51.07 -2.38 22.16
C SER A 31 51.92 -2.79 23.37
N ASP A 32 51.73 -2.19 24.54
CA ASP A 32 52.56 -2.48 25.70
C ASP A 32 52.10 -3.77 26.40
N GLY A 33 52.91 -4.83 26.28
CA GLY A 33 52.59 -6.18 26.75
C GLY A 33 52.32 -6.31 28.26
N ARG A 34 52.73 -5.33 29.07
CA ARG A 34 52.45 -5.29 30.52
C ARG A 34 51.02 -4.82 30.82
N ILE A 35 50.51 -3.85 30.05
CA ILE A 35 49.15 -3.31 30.21
C ILE A 35 48.11 -4.37 29.80
N ASN A 36 48.39 -5.15 28.75
CA ASN A 36 47.50 -6.26 28.34
C ASN A 36 47.46 -7.42 29.35
N ARG A 37 48.55 -7.70 30.08
CA ARG A 37 48.52 -8.70 31.18
C ARG A 37 47.68 -8.23 32.35
N LEU A 38 47.78 -6.95 32.74
CA LEU A 38 46.97 -6.38 33.81
C LEU A 38 45.48 -6.36 33.44
N ARG A 39 45.16 -6.00 32.18
CA ARG A 39 43.81 -6.04 31.61
C ARG A 39 43.23 -7.45 31.59
N PHE A 40 44.03 -8.45 31.20
CA PHE A 40 43.61 -9.86 31.17
C PHE A 40 43.42 -10.44 32.58
N LEU A 41 44.23 -10.01 33.55
CA LEU A 41 44.13 -10.46 34.95
C LEU A 41 42.91 -9.85 35.67
N LEU A 42 42.65 -8.55 35.46
CA LEU A 42 41.45 -7.88 35.97
C LEU A 42 40.16 -8.46 35.38
N LEU A 43 40.19 -8.85 34.11
CA LEU A 43 39.04 -9.43 33.43
C LEU A 43 38.77 -10.88 33.86
N ASN A 44 39.82 -11.67 34.12
CA ASN A 44 39.68 -13.00 34.73
C ASN A 44 39.21 -12.91 36.19
N LEU A 45 39.64 -11.90 36.96
CA LEU A 45 39.13 -11.65 38.30
C LEU A 45 37.63 -11.30 38.28
N ALA A 46 37.20 -10.48 37.32
CA ALA A 46 35.79 -10.15 37.11
C ALA A 46 34.96 -11.38 36.71
N LEU A 47 35.47 -12.24 35.81
CA LEU A 47 34.82 -13.50 35.44
C LEU A 47 34.77 -14.50 36.61
N TYR A 48 35.82 -14.57 37.42
CA TYR A 48 35.86 -15.40 38.63
C TYR A 48 34.83 -14.94 39.66
N ALA A 49 34.70 -13.62 39.86
CA ALA A 49 33.67 -13.03 40.71
C ALA A 49 32.26 -13.39 40.22
N VAL A 50 32.01 -13.37 38.90
CA VAL A 50 30.70 -13.72 38.30
C VAL A 50 30.34 -15.19 38.45
N LEU A 51 31.31 -16.11 38.42
CA LEU A 51 31.05 -17.55 38.52
C LEU A 51 30.99 -18.06 39.97
N VAL A 52 31.69 -17.39 40.90
CA VAL A 52 31.88 -17.87 42.27
C VAL A 52 30.95 -17.16 43.28
N LEU A 53 30.69 -15.86 43.13
CA LEU A 53 29.79 -15.12 44.04
C LEU A 53 28.34 -15.65 44.07
N PRO A 54 27.73 -16.07 42.94
CA PRO A 54 26.37 -16.62 42.97
C PRO A 54 26.26 -17.96 43.72
N ASN A 55 27.35 -18.73 43.78
CA ASN A 55 27.39 -20.00 44.51
C ASN A 55 27.69 -19.81 46.01
N LEU A 56 28.30 -18.68 46.40
CA LEU A 56 28.60 -18.34 47.80
C LEU A 56 27.44 -17.63 48.52
N PHE A 57 26.56 -16.92 47.80
CA PHE A 57 25.44 -16.17 48.37
C PHE A 57 24.12 -16.42 47.59
N PRO A 58 23.51 -17.60 47.74
CA PRO A 58 22.34 -18.00 46.95
C PRO A 58 21.04 -17.23 47.27
N ASP A 59 20.92 -16.62 48.46
CA ASP A 59 19.67 -16.02 48.94
C ASP A 59 19.49 -14.53 48.60
N SER A 60 20.48 -13.86 48.00
CA SER A 60 20.42 -12.43 47.69
C SER A 60 20.19 -12.16 46.21
N GLN A 61 18.92 -11.92 45.82
CA GLN A 61 18.57 -11.52 44.45
C GLN A 61 19.33 -10.25 43.98
N THR A 62 19.68 -9.34 44.89
CA THR A 62 20.32 -8.07 44.56
C THR A 62 21.80 -8.26 44.17
N ILE A 63 22.52 -9.13 44.90
CA ILE A 63 23.91 -9.49 44.57
C ILE A 63 23.95 -10.31 43.28
N PHE A 64 22.96 -11.17 43.07
CA PHE A 64 22.78 -11.92 41.83
C PHE A 64 22.55 -10.99 40.63
N ARG A 65 21.73 -9.94 40.74
CA ARG A 65 21.50 -8.98 39.64
C ARG A 65 22.71 -8.08 39.37
N LEU A 66 23.44 -7.66 40.42
CA LEU A 66 24.63 -6.80 40.28
C LEU A 66 25.82 -7.51 39.62
N SER A 67 26.02 -8.80 39.89
CA SER A 67 27.13 -9.57 39.32
C SER A 67 27.01 -9.69 37.79
N TYR A 68 25.81 -9.95 37.26
CA TYR A 68 25.58 -10.01 35.81
C TYR A 68 25.60 -8.64 35.13
N LEU A 69 25.23 -7.56 35.84
CA LEU A 69 25.25 -6.19 35.30
C LEU A 69 26.69 -5.66 35.09
N LEU A 70 27.62 -6.08 35.96
CA LEU A 70 29.06 -5.79 35.82
C LEU A 70 29.77 -6.71 34.82
N ALA A 71 29.25 -7.92 34.58
CA ALA A 71 29.82 -8.88 33.63
C ALA A 71 29.69 -8.44 32.16
N PHE A 72 28.64 -7.67 31.84
CA PHE A 72 28.28 -7.33 30.46
C PHE A 72 29.30 -6.40 29.77
N PRO A 73 29.75 -5.28 30.37
CA PRO A 73 30.80 -4.45 29.76
C PRO A 73 32.11 -5.21 29.62
N ALA A 74 32.47 -6.04 30.60
CA ALA A 74 33.71 -6.82 30.58
C ALA A 74 33.73 -7.86 29.45
N LEU A 75 32.66 -8.65 29.31
CA LEU A 75 32.53 -9.64 28.23
C LEU A 75 32.47 -8.97 26.85
N PHE A 76 31.80 -7.82 26.74
CA PHE A 76 31.71 -7.07 25.48
C PHE A 76 33.06 -6.45 25.07
N ILE A 77 33.79 -5.84 26.00
CA ILE A 77 35.12 -5.26 25.76
C ILE A 77 36.10 -6.37 25.39
N TRP A 78 36.10 -7.49 26.11
CA TRP A 78 36.97 -8.62 25.80
C TRP A 78 36.64 -9.25 24.44
N TYR A 79 35.36 -9.40 24.11
CA TYR A 79 34.90 -9.86 22.80
C TYR A 79 35.36 -8.93 21.66
N SER A 80 35.27 -7.61 21.83
CA SER A 80 35.74 -6.65 20.83
C SER A 80 37.25 -6.78 20.56
N LEU A 81 38.03 -7.09 21.61
CA LEU A 81 39.47 -7.33 21.51
C LEU A 81 39.78 -8.68 20.82
N VAL A 82 39.04 -9.75 21.14
CA VAL A 82 39.24 -11.08 20.52
C VAL A 82 38.83 -11.07 19.04
N VAL A 83 37.72 -10.43 18.68
CA VAL A 83 37.26 -10.34 17.28
C VAL A 83 38.20 -9.50 16.43
N LYS A 84 38.69 -8.36 16.93
CA LYS A 84 39.67 -7.53 16.20
C LYS A 84 40.96 -8.33 15.96
N ARG A 85 41.47 -9.04 16.97
CA ARG A 85 42.66 -9.88 16.85
C ARG A 85 42.47 -11.11 15.94
N LEU A 86 41.26 -11.67 15.86
CA LEU A 86 40.89 -12.73 14.90
C LEU A 86 40.72 -12.20 13.47
N GLN A 87 40.30 -10.94 13.29
CA GLN A 87 40.29 -10.27 12.00
C GLN A 87 41.71 -9.99 11.50
N ASP A 88 42.61 -9.59 12.40
CA ASP A 88 44.01 -9.32 12.10
C ASP A 88 44.84 -10.57 11.75
N THR A 89 44.37 -11.78 12.12
CA THR A 89 45.09 -13.06 11.88
C THR A 89 44.69 -13.80 10.60
N GLY A 90 43.79 -13.24 9.79
CA GLY A 90 43.57 -13.66 8.40
C GLY A 90 43.00 -15.07 8.15
N ARG A 91 42.42 -15.78 9.14
CA ARG A 91 41.81 -17.12 8.93
C ARG A 91 40.34 -17.04 8.44
N GLY A 92 39.96 -17.95 7.53
CA GLY A 92 38.84 -17.84 6.56
C GLY A 92 37.38 -17.73 7.06
N SER A 93 36.46 -17.50 6.11
CA SER A 93 35.08 -16.99 6.30
C SER A 93 34.11 -17.87 7.11
N GLN A 94 34.39 -19.17 7.24
CA GLN A 94 33.58 -20.11 8.03
C GLN A 94 33.61 -19.74 9.52
N TRP A 95 34.80 -19.50 10.09
CA TRP A 95 34.97 -19.18 11.51
C TRP A 95 34.36 -17.85 11.92
N LYS A 96 34.29 -16.89 10.99
CA LYS A 96 33.63 -15.58 11.16
C LYS A 96 32.12 -15.72 11.32
N LYS A 97 31.49 -16.66 10.59
CA LYS A 97 30.05 -16.98 10.75
C LYS A 97 29.77 -17.70 12.07
N TYR A 98 30.64 -18.63 12.49
CA TYR A 98 30.44 -19.36 13.75
C TYR A 98 30.60 -18.49 15.00
N THR A 99 31.54 -17.55 15.00
CA THR A 99 31.66 -16.56 16.09
C THR A 99 30.42 -15.66 16.15
N GLN A 100 29.89 -15.23 15.00
CA GLN A 100 28.63 -14.47 14.93
C GLN A 100 27.42 -15.28 15.46
N ILE A 101 27.31 -16.56 15.10
CA ILE A 101 26.22 -17.45 15.56
C ILE A 101 26.33 -17.72 17.06
N SER A 102 27.54 -17.98 17.58
CA SER A 102 27.77 -18.20 19.01
C SER A 102 27.45 -16.96 19.85
N VAL A 103 27.71 -15.76 19.31
CA VAL A 103 27.36 -14.47 19.92
C VAL A 103 25.85 -14.26 19.94
N VAL A 104 25.17 -14.54 18.83
CA VAL A 104 23.70 -14.48 18.77
C VAL A 104 23.08 -15.44 19.78
N LEU A 105 23.60 -16.67 19.88
CA LEU A 105 23.15 -17.64 20.88
C LEU A 105 23.46 -17.19 22.33
N SER A 106 24.63 -16.60 22.58
CA SER A 106 24.99 -16.08 23.91
C SER A 106 24.19 -14.85 24.32
N ILE A 107 23.76 -14.03 23.35
CA ILE A 107 22.86 -12.89 23.56
C ILE A 107 21.43 -13.37 23.79
N ILE A 108 20.95 -14.36 23.03
CA ILE A 108 19.59 -14.92 23.12
C ILE A 108 19.38 -15.73 24.41
N PHE A 109 20.39 -16.49 24.84
CA PHE A 109 20.31 -17.36 26.01
C PHE A 109 20.89 -16.72 27.28
N ASN A 110 21.24 -15.42 27.26
CA ASN A 110 21.71 -14.73 28.46
C ASN A 110 20.62 -14.75 29.54
N PRO A 111 20.92 -15.14 30.80
CA PRO A 111 19.95 -15.18 31.90
C PRO A 111 19.19 -13.85 32.06
N LEU A 112 19.86 -12.71 31.84
CA LEU A 112 19.26 -11.38 31.95
C LEU A 112 18.31 -11.05 30.79
N SER A 113 18.62 -11.51 29.58
CA SER A 113 17.74 -11.36 28.40
C SER A 113 16.50 -12.25 28.50
N LEU A 114 16.67 -13.47 29.02
CA LEU A 114 15.56 -14.38 29.29
C LEU A 114 14.70 -13.86 30.43
N ILE A 115 15.29 -13.35 31.52
CA ILE A 115 14.55 -12.68 32.59
C ILE A 115 13.79 -11.46 32.07
N LEU A 116 14.41 -10.60 31.24
CA LEU A 116 13.73 -9.44 30.63
C LEU A 116 12.59 -9.84 29.69
N ILE A 117 12.77 -10.85 28.83
CA ILE A 117 11.73 -11.35 27.94
C ILE A 117 10.57 -11.95 28.75
N PHE A 118 10.87 -12.73 29.80
CA PHE A 118 9.84 -13.32 30.66
C PHE A 118 9.13 -12.28 31.52
N SER A 119 9.83 -11.30 32.10
CA SER A 119 9.19 -10.16 32.79
C SER A 119 8.34 -9.31 31.83
N SER A 120 8.74 -9.20 30.56
CA SER A 120 7.93 -8.54 29.52
C SER A 120 6.68 -9.36 29.15
N LEU A 121 6.77 -10.69 29.16
CA LEU A 121 5.64 -11.60 28.96
C LEU A 121 4.68 -11.62 30.17
N GLU A 122 5.20 -11.40 31.37
CA GLU A 122 4.47 -11.26 32.62
C GLU A 122 3.66 -9.95 32.64
N ILE A 123 4.23 -8.85 32.13
CA ILE A 123 3.55 -7.56 31.90
C ILE A 123 2.39 -7.69 30.88
N ILE A 124 2.42 -8.69 29.98
CA ILE A 124 1.36 -8.98 29.00
C ILE A 124 0.25 -9.90 29.58
N GLY A 125 0.31 -10.25 30.88
CA GLY A 125 -0.76 -10.92 31.61
C GLY A 125 -0.81 -12.45 31.42
N LEU A 126 0.34 -13.09 31.18
CA LEU A 126 0.47 -14.55 31.20
C LEU A 126 0.75 -15.02 32.63
N GLU A 127 -0.29 -15.19 33.45
CA GLU A 127 -0.13 -15.73 34.80
C GLU A 127 0.19 -17.23 34.82
N SER A 128 1.22 -17.56 35.61
CA SER A 128 1.44 -18.77 36.41
C SER A 128 1.45 -20.15 35.73
N SER A 129 2.61 -20.80 35.76
CA SER A 129 2.70 -22.21 36.13
C SER A 129 4.12 -22.51 36.61
N SER A 130 4.25 -23.42 37.59
CA SER A 130 5.51 -24.01 38.09
C SER A 130 6.45 -24.56 36.99
N ILE A 131 5.92 -24.69 35.77
CA ILE A 131 6.62 -25.13 34.57
C ILE A 131 7.48 -23.99 33.99
N VAL A 132 7.07 -22.72 34.09
CA VAL A 132 7.88 -21.56 33.65
C VAL A 132 9.15 -21.46 34.49
N ASP A 133 9.04 -21.64 35.81
CA ASP A 133 10.20 -21.67 36.71
C ASP A 133 11.11 -22.89 36.42
N THR A 134 10.51 -24.03 36.10
CA THR A 134 11.27 -25.23 35.70
C THR A 134 12.00 -25.01 34.37
N ILE A 135 11.37 -24.36 33.39
CA ILE A 135 11.96 -24.02 32.09
C ILE A 135 13.06 -22.96 32.28
N LEU A 136 12.84 -21.95 33.12
CA LEU A 136 13.82 -20.93 33.45
C LEU A 136 15.03 -21.55 34.16
N PHE A 137 14.81 -22.48 35.08
CA PHE A 137 15.86 -23.25 35.75
C PHE A 137 16.73 -24.03 34.75
N TRP A 138 16.12 -24.76 33.81
CA TRP A 138 16.86 -25.51 32.78
C TRP A 138 17.53 -24.59 31.76
N LEU A 139 16.91 -23.47 31.38
CA LEU A 139 17.50 -22.47 30.47
C LEU A 139 18.69 -21.76 31.09
N ILE A 140 18.64 -21.40 32.37
CA ILE A 140 19.78 -20.82 33.09
C ILE A 140 20.92 -21.83 33.19
N ARG A 141 20.62 -23.10 33.48
CA ARG A 141 21.63 -24.18 33.50
C ARG A 141 22.22 -24.44 32.11
N PHE A 142 21.41 -24.37 31.05
CA PHE A 142 21.85 -24.49 29.66
C PHE A 142 22.72 -23.30 29.24
N SER A 143 22.34 -22.07 29.61
CA SER A 143 23.17 -20.88 29.43
C SER A 143 24.52 -21.03 30.11
N ASN A 144 24.55 -21.51 31.36
CA ASN A 144 25.78 -21.73 32.09
C ASN A 144 26.63 -22.83 31.42
N LEU A 145 26.02 -23.88 30.88
CA LEU A 145 26.71 -24.92 30.11
C LEU A 145 27.35 -24.35 28.84
N VAL A 146 26.61 -23.53 28.09
CA VAL A 146 27.09 -22.83 26.87
C VAL A 146 28.23 -21.88 27.23
N LEU A 147 28.15 -21.15 28.35
CA LEU A 147 29.21 -20.26 28.83
C LEU A 147 30.48 -21.03 29.21
N VAL A 148 30.33 -22.16 29.91
CA VAL A 148 31.46 -23.06 30.25
C VAL A 148 32.08 -23.65 28.98
N HIS A 149 31.28 -24.01 27.99
CA HIS A 149 31.78 -24.55 26.72
C HIS A 149 32.49 -23.48 25.88
N LEU A 150 31.97 -22.24 25.85
CA LEU A 150 32.65 -21.07 25.29
C LEU A 150 33.96 -20.80 26.03
N MET A 151 33.98 -20.92 27.36
CA MET A 151 35.21 -20.78 28.16
C MET A 151 36.24 -21.86 27.81
N ILE A 152 35.82 -23.11 27.58
CA ILE A 152 36.70 -24.21 27.14
C ILE A 152 37.23 -23.95 25.73
N ILE A 153 36.39 -23.50 24.80
CA ILE A 153 36.81 -23.10 23.45
C ILE A 153 37.81 -21.94 23.54
N CYS A 154 37.57 -20.96 24.41
CA CYS A 154 38.46 -19.82 24.63
C CYS A 154 39.80 -20.21 25.29
N LEU A 155 39.80 -21.16 26.24
CA LEU A 155 41.01 -21.73 26.83
C LEU A 155 41.80 -22.58 25.82
N TYR A 156 41.11 -23.29 24.93
CA TYR A 156 41.74 -24.02 23.82
C TYR A 156 42.42 -23.07 22.84
N PHE A 157 41.77 -21.96 22.47
CA PHE A 157 42.40 -20.91 21.65
C PHE A 157 43.56 -20.22 22.38
N SER A 158 43.55 -20.12 23.71
CA SER A 158 44.70 -19.63 24.47
C SER A 158 45.88 -20.61 24.44
N SER A 159 45.62 -21.91 24.25
CA SER A 159 46.64 -22.97 24.18
C SER A 159 47.27 -23.15 22.78
N ASP A 160 46.58 -22.71 21.71
CA ASP A 160 47.05 -22.85 20.32
C ASP A 160 47.97 -21.67 19.87
N PHE A 161 48.40 -20.82 20.81
CA PHE A 161 49.31 -19.68 20.60
C PHE A 161 50.80 -20.07 20.41
N ARG A 162 51.13 -21.32 20.06
CA ARG A 162 52.52 -21.77 19.83
C ARG A 162 53.11 -21.40 18.45
N GLY A 163 52.51 -20.45 17.73
CA GLY A 163 52.87 -20.14 16.34
C GLY A 163 53.22 -18.69 16.03
N ASN A 164 53.91 -17.96 16.92
CA ASN A 164 54.95 -16.95 16.58
C ASN A 164 55.38 -16.12 17.81
N ALA A 165 56.68 -16.22 18.11
CA ALA A 165 57.58 -15.37 18.91
C ALA A 165 57.15 -14.93 20.34
N TYR A 166 57.90 -15.48 21.32
CA TYR A 166 58.01 -15.16 22.77
C TYR A 166 57.03 -15.88 23.72
N GLY A 167 57.56 -16.81 24.53
CA GLY A 167 56.86 -17.67 25.50
C GLY A 167 56.35 -16.97 26.79
N PRO A 168 55.86 -17.73 27.79
CA PRO A 168 56.74 -18.63 28.54
C PRO A 168 56.19 -20.05 28.83
N GLU A 169 57.16 -20.87 29.23
CA GLU A 169 57.18 -22.30 29.55
C GLU A 169 56.34 -22.67 30.79
N ASP A 170 55.35 -23.57 30.64
CA ASP A 170 54.73 -24.24 31.78
C ASP A 170 54.48 -25.74 31.45
N PRO A 171 55.20 -26.69 32.09
CA PRO A 171 55.14 -28.12 31.78
C PRO A 171 53.77 -28.78 32.04
N PHE A 172 52.93 -28.17 32.89
CA PHE A 172 51.64 -28.72 33.28
C PHE A 172 50.59 -28.66 32.16
N LEU A 173 50.61 -27.59 31.35
CA LEU A 173 49.65 -27.36 30.27
C LEU A 173 49.95 -28.22 29.02
N GLU A 174 51.22 -28.57 28.79
CA GLU A 174 51.64 -29.41 27.66
C GLU A 174 51.18 -30.87 27.80
N GLY A 175 51.05 -31.37 29.03
CA GLY A 175 50.52 -32.71 29.32
C GLY A 175 49.00 -32.85 29.11
N LEU A 176 48.26 -31.74 29.23
CA LEU A 176 46.80 -31.71 29.13
C LEU A 176 46.31 -31.64 27.67
N VAL A 177 47.00 -30.86 26.82
CA VAL A 177 46.60 -30.64 25.42
C VAL A 177 46.90 -31.84 24.52
N ARG A 178 47.99 -32.58 24.77
CA ARG A 178 48.37 -33.78 24.01
C ARG A 178 47.37 -34.94 24.08
N LYS A 179 46.44 -34.92 25.05
CA LYS A 179 45.43 -35.98 25.25
C LYS A 179 44.11 -35.74 24.52
N THR A 180 43.94 -34.64 23.79
CA THR A 180 42.66 -34.32 23.13
C THR A 180 42.72 -34.55 21.61
N PRO A 181 42.01 -35.57 21.06
CA PRO A 181 42.02 -35.87 19.63
C PRO A 181 41.11 -34.93 18.81
N SER A 182 41.59 -34.53 17.63
CA SER A 182 41.03 -33.49 16.73
C SER A 182 39.64 -33.77 16.13
N ASN A 183 39.15 -35.02 16.19
CA ASN A 183 37.84 -35.40 15.62
C ASN A 183 36.62 -35.04 16.50
N TYR A 184 36.83 -34.45 17.68
CA TYR A 184 35.74 -34.09 18.60
C TYR A 184 34.94 -32.83 18.18
N SER A 185 35.50 -31.92 17.38
CA SER A 185 34.86 -30.62 17.10
C SER A 185 33.70 -30.68 16.10
N ALA A 186 33.81 -31.50 15.05
CA ALA A 186 32.77 -31.60 14.01
C ALA A 186 31.48 -32.27 14.53
N ARG A 187 31.62 -33.30 15.37
CA ARG A 187 30.49 -34.07 15.92
C ARG A 187 29.70 -33.27 16.96
N HIS A 188 30.36 -32.39 17.73
CA HIS A 188 29.66 -31.47 18.63
C HIS A 188 28.98 -30.32 17.88
N MET A 189 29.53 -29.89 16.74
CA MET A 189 28.93 -28.87 15.87
C MET A 189 27.56 -29.31 15.32
N GLU A 190 27.47 -30.53 14.79
CA GLU A 190 26.21 -31.11 14.29
C GLU A 190 25.18 -31.30 15.42
N VAL A 191 25.63 -31.66 16.61
CA VAL A 191 24.76 -31.83 17.79
C VAL A 191 24.17 -30.50 18.23
N ILE A 192 24.94 -29.40 18.24
CA ILE A 192 24.44 -28.07 18.59
C ILE A 192 23.44 -27.57 17.55
N GLU A 193 23.75 -27.71 16.25
CA GLU A 193 22.83 -27.29 15.20
C GLU A 193 21.52 -28.11 15.23
N SER A 194 21.62 -29.40 15.50
CA SER A 194 20.46 -30.28 15.69
C SER A 194 19.65 -29.91 16.94
N PHE A 195 20.32 -29.54 18.04
CA PHE A 195 19.67 -29.13 19.28
C PHE A 195 18.98 -27.77 19.14
N VAL A 196 19.61 -26.81 18.46
CA VAL A 196 19.01 -25.50 18.15
C VAL A 196 17.82 -25.66 17.22
N ARG A 197 17.91 -26.51 16.19
CA ARG A 197 16.77 -26.82 15.31
C ARG A 197 15.63 -27.50 16.07
N LEU A 198 15.93 -28.46 16.95
CA LEU A 198 14.95 -29.13 17.79
C LEU A 198 14.27 -28.16 18.77
N TYR A 199 15.05 -27.30 19.43
CA TYR A 199 14.53 -26.30 20.35
C TYR A 199 13.67 -25.26 19.62
N ALA A 200 14.14 -24.73 18.49
CA ALA A 200 13.37 -23.80 17.67
C ALA A 200 12.04 -24.42 17.19
N PHE A 201 12.07 -25.71 16.81
CA PHE A 201 10.88 -26.46 16.46
C PHE A 201 9.91 -26.59 17.65
N LEU A 202 10.37 -27.03 18.82
CA LEU A 202 9.55 -27.16 20.03
C LEU A 202 8.97 -25.81 20.49
N LEU A 203 9.76 -24.73 20.41
CA LEU A 203 9.31 -23.39 20.71
C LEU A 203 8.23 -22.92 19.72
N SER A 204 8.42 -23.16 18.42
CA SER A 204 7.42 -22.80 17.39
C SER A 204 6.09 -23.53 17.59
N VAL A 205 6.14 -24.81 17.96
CA VAL A 205 4.98 -25.65 18.30
C VAL A 205 4.24 -25.07 19.50
N TYR A 206 4.97 -24.72 20.56
CA TYR A 206 4.40 -24.13 21.77
C TYR A 206 3.75 -22.76 21.52
N LEU A 207 4.45 -21.87 20.78
CA LEU A 207 3.95 -20.55 20.43
C LEU A 207 2.70 -20.63 19.55
N PHE A 208 2.67 -21.55 18.58
CA PHE A 208 1.51 -21.75 17.70
C PHE A 208 0.29 -22.26 18.48
N TRP A 209 0.50 -23.19 19.42
CA TRP A 209 -0.54 -23.65 20.33
C TRP A 209 -1.11 -22.51 21.19
N LYS A 210 -0.24 -21.71 21.83
CA LYS A 210 -0.65 -20.56 22.65
C LYS A 210 -1.39 -19.50 21.84
N TYR A 211 -0.92 -19.23 20.61
CA TYR A 211 -1.58 -18.36 19.64
C TYR A 211 -3.03 -18.81 19.39
N CYS A 212 -3.22 -20.08 19.01
CA CYS A 212 -4.56 -20.61 18.72
C CYS A 212 -5.49 -20.49 19.92
N ASN A 213 -5.01 -20.90 21.10
CA ASN A 213 -5.81 -20.91 22.32
C ASN A 213 -6.21 -19.48 22.76
N LYS A 214 -5.28 -18.50 22.68
CA LYS A 214 -5.55 -17.11 23.06
C LYS A 214 -6.58 -16.46 22.13
N PHE A 215 -6.42 -16.58 20.81
CA PHE A 215 -7.33 -15.95 19.86
C PHE A 215 -8.70 -16.64 19.81
N LEU A 216 -8.76 -17.97 19.88
CA LEU A 216 -10.04 -18.69 19.95
C LEU A 216 -10.76 -18.42 21.28
N GLY A 217 -10.04 -18.28 22.39
CA GLY A 217 -10.62 -17.91 23.69
C GLY A 217 -11.33 -16.56 23.62
N MET A 218 -10.62 -15.51 23.19
CA MET A 218 -11.23 -14.17 23.04
C MET A 218 -12.39 -14.18 22.03
N SER A 219 -12.27 -14.95 20.95
CA SER A 219 -13.33 -15.06 19.93
C SER A 219 -14.59 -15.74 20.48
N LEU A 220 -14.42 -16.74 21.36
CA LEU A 220 -15.52 -17.41 22.03
C LEU A 220 -16.27 -16.46 22.98
N ASP A 221 -15.54 -15.65 23.75
CA ASP A 221 -16.13 -14.64 24.63
C ASP A 221 -16.99 -13.65 23.83
N TYR A 222 -16.50 -13.21 22.66
CA TYR A 222 -17.26 -12.34 21.77
C TYR A 222 -18.51 -13.01 21.18
N ILE A 223 -18.41 -14.23 20.63
CA ILE A 223 -19.59 -14.91 20.06
C ILE A 223 -20.62 -15.21 21.15
N SER A 224 -20.19 -15.70 22.31
CA SER A 224 -21.10 -16.09 23.39
C SER A 224 -21.86 -14.88 23.96
N THR A 225 -21.20 -13.73 24.09
CA THR A 225 -21.85 -12.48 24.49
C THR A 225 -22.80 -11.94 23.41
N MET A 226 -22.40 -11.99 22.14
CA MET A 226 -23.24 -11.54 21.02
C MET A 226 -24.46 -12.44 20.78
N ALA A 227 -24.34 -13.74 21.03
CA ALA A 227 -25.43 -14.70 20.80
C ALA A 227 -26.44 -14.76 21.97
N ARG A 228 -26.15 -14.13 23.11
CA ARG A 228 -26.97 -14.24 24.31
C ARG A 228 -28.12 -13.24 24.31
N ASP A 229 -29.33 -13.74 24.12
CA ASP A 229 -30.54 -12.92 24.23
C ASP A 229 -30.92 -12.70 25.72
N ILE A 230 -31.14 -11.44 26.13
CA ILE A 230 -31.57 -11.09 27.50
C ILE A 230 -32.69 -10.05 27.40
N THR A 231 -33.90 -10.51 27.11
CA THR A 231 -35.09 -9.65 27.05
C THR A 231 -35.80 -9.61 28.41
N ILE A 232 -36.05 -8.40 28.92
CA ILE A 232 -36.88 -8.16 30.11
C ILE A 232 -38.06 -7.28 29.67
N ALA A 233 -39.29 -7.78 29.89
CA ALA A 233 -40.54 -7.08 29.52
C ALA A 233 -40.59 -6.58 28.06
N GLY A 234 -40.01 -7.35 27.13
CA GLY A 234 -39.96 -7.01 25.69
C GLY A 234 -38.85 -6.02 25.29
N THR A 235 -38.03 -5.56 26.23
CA THR A 235 -36.86 -4.71 25.95
C THR A 235 -35.56 -5.52 26.04
N GLN A 236 -34.69 -5.38 25.04
CA GLN A 236 -33.40 -6.10 24.98
C GLN A 236 -32.38 -5.42 25.90
N MET A 237 -31.94 -6.12 26.95
CA MET A 237 -30.97 -5.60 27.92
C MET A 237 -29.52 -5.83 27.49
N ASN A 238 -29.28 -6.85 26.64
CA ASN A 238 -27.96 -7.06 26.06
C ASN A 238 -27.78 -6.16 24.84
N THR A 239 -27.06 -5.05 25.02
CA THR A 239 -26.77 -4.11 23.92
C THR A 239 -25.92 -4.74 22.82
N SER A 240 -25.08 -5.72 23.16
CA SER A 240 -24.17 -6.41 22.22
C SER A 240 -24.82 -7.58 21.49
N TYR A 241 -26.11 -7.83 21.70
CA TYR A 241 -26.81 -8.95 21.08
C TYR A 241 -26.95 -8.79 19.56
N TYR A 242 -26.62 -9.86 18.84
CA TYR A 242 -26.87 -9.99 17.42
C TYR A 242 -27.87 -11.14 17.16
N PRO A 243 -28.99 -10.87 16.47
CA PRO A 243 -29.85 -11.94 15.96
C PRO A 243 -29.07 -12.89 15.06
N MET A 244 -29.40 -14.19 15.12
CA MET A 244 -28.72 -15.21 14.29
C MET A 244 -28.86 -14.93 12.79
N GLU A 245 -29.96 -14.32 12.37
CA GLU A 245 -30.19 -13.86 10.99
C GLU A 245 -29.11 -12.88 10.49
N LYS A 246 -28.51 -12.08 11.39
CA LYS A 246 -27.43 -11.14 11.07
C LYS A 246 -26.05 -11.74 11.33
N LEU A 247 -25.88 -12.49 12.41
CA LEU A 247 -24.58 -13.06 12.78
C LEU A 247 -24.10 -14.12 11.79
N THR A 248 -25.01 -15.00 11.34
CA THR A 248 -24.72 -16.12 10.45
C THR A 248 -24.19 -15.69 9.08
N PRO A 249 -24.82 -14.75 8.34
CA PRO A 249 -24.30 -14.34 7.05
C PRO A 249 -22.97 -13.59 7.17
N ILE A 250 -22.70 -12.90 8.29
CA ILE A 250 -21.43 -12.18 8.47
C ILE A 250 -20.29 -13.17 8.73
N VAL A 251 -20.41 -14.00 9.78
CA VAL A 251 -19.34 -14.94 10.17
C VAL A 251 -19.20 -16.06 9.13
N GLY A 252 -20.31 -16.63 8.70
CA GLY A 252 -20.33 -17.65 7.64
C GLY A 252 -19.88 -17.10 6.28
N GLY A 253 -20.19 -15.83 5.98
CA GLY A 253 -19.77 -15.18 4.73
C GLY A 253 -18.26 -14.97 4.67
N VAL A 254 -17.60 -14.63 5.78
CA VAL A 254 -16.13 -14.53 5.83
C VAL A 254 -15.48 -15.91 5.66
N ILE A 255 -16.02 -16.95 6.29
CA ILE A 255 -15.54 -18.33 6.11
C ILE A 255 -15.69 -18.76 4.64
N LEU A 256 -16.84 -18.47 4.02
CA LEU A 256 -17.09 -18.74 2.60
C LEU A 256 -16.12 -17.97 1.70
N LEU A 257 -15.91 -16.68 1.97
CA LEU A 257 -14.99 -15.84 1.21
C LEU A 257 -13.56 -16.40 1.26
N CYS A 258 -13.08 -16.76 2.45
CA CYS A 258 -11.77 -17.39 2.60
C CYS A 258 -11.69 -18.72 1.83
N PHE A 259 -12.73 -19.55 1.87
CA PHE A 259 -12.79 -20.80 1.12
C PHE A 259 -12.68 -20.56 -0.40
N LEU A 260 -13.47 -19.61 -0.93
CA LEU A 260 -13.46 -19.27 -2.36
C LEU A 260 -12.12 -18.69 -2.82
N LEU A 261 -11.46 -17.88 -1.97
CA LEU A 261 -10.14 -17.33 -2.25
C LEU A 261 -9.06 -18.40 -2.32
N VAL A 262 -9.11 -19.41 -1.45
CA VAL A 262 -8.15 -20.54 -1.49
C VAL A 262 -8.36 -21.41 -2.72
N GLN A 263 -9.62 -21.67 -3.12
CA GLN A 263 -9.94 -22.45 -4.31
C GLN A 263 -9.58 -21.73 -5.61
N ASN A 264 -9.75 -20.40 -5.65
CA ASN A 264 -9.47 -19.55 -6.82
C ASN A 264 -10.17 -20.00 -8.13
N GLU A 265 -11.37 -20.59 -8.02
CA GLU A 265 -12.19 -21.04 -9.15
C GLU A 265 -13.19 -19.95 -9.61
N MET A 266 -13.17 -18.75 -9.01
CA MET A 266 -14.11 -17.68 -9.36
C MET A 266 -13.99 -17.19 -10.82
N PRO A 267 -12.78 -17.03 -11.41
CA PRO A 267 -12.68 -16.62 -12.81
C PRO A 267 -13.26 -17.64 -13.80
N THR A 268 -13.15 -18.94 -13.50
CA THR A 268 -13.76 -20.00 -14.32
C THR A 268 -15.28 -20.01 -14.15
N LEU A 269 -15.77 -19.84 -12.93
CA LEU A 269 -17.21 -19.68 -12.64
C LEU A 269 -17.82 -18.49 -13.39
N PHE A 270 -17.19 -17.30 -13.32
CA PHE A 270 -17.67 -16.12 -14.03
C PHE A 270 -17.58 -16.26 -15.56
N ARG A 271 -16.53 -16.91 -16.08
CA ARG A 271 -16.39 -17.16 -17.51
C ARG A 271 -17.45 -18.14 -18.01
N GLY A 272 -17.71 -19.22 -17.27
CA GLY A 272 -18.76 -20.19 -17.53
C GLY A 272 -20.13 -19.52 -17.55
N PHE A 273 -20.46 -18.77 -16.49
CA PHE A 273 -21.72 -18.04 -16.39
C PHE A 273 -21.91 -17.01 -17.51
N ARG A 274 -20.89 -16.19 -17.81
CA ARG A 274 -20.93 -15.23 -18.92
C ARG A 274 -21.17 -15.93 -20.27
N LYS A 275 -20.49 -17.04 -20.51
CA LYS A 275 -20.61 -17.81 -21.76
C LYS A 275 -21.99 -18.44 -21.88
N GLU A 276 -22.50 -19.08 -20.84
CA GLU A 276 -23.87 -19.65 -20.82
C GLU A 276 -24.95 -18.58 -20.98
N LEU A 277 -24.80 -17.42 -20.34
CA LEU A 277 -25.76 -16.33 -20.43
C LEU A 277 -25.78 -15.74 -21.86
N VAL A 278 -24.61 -15.52 -22.46
CA VAL A 278 -24.47 -15.06 -23.86
C VAL A 278 -25.00 -16.09 -24.85
N ASP A 279 -24.69 -17.37 -24.67
CA ASP A 279 -25.07 -18.43 -25.60
C ASP A 279 -26.55 -18.82 -25.46
N SER A 280 -27.11 -18.77 -24.25
CA SER A 280 -28.56 -18.87 -24.00
C SER A 280 -29.31 -17.70 -24.62
N PHE A 281 -28.78 -16.47 -24.49
CA PHE A 281 -29.37 -15.28 -25.10
C PHE A 281 -29.35 -15.36 -26.64
N LYS A 282 -28.29 -15.89 -27.25
CA LYS A 282 -28.25 -16.16 -28.70
C LYS A 282 -29.27 -17.22 -29.14
N GLY A 283 -29.42 -18.31 -28.38
CA GLY A 283 -30.44 -19.32 -28.63
C GLY A 283 -31.86 -18.75 -28.55
N PHE A 284 -32.12 -17.92 -27.54
CA PHE A 284 -33.36 -17.20 -27.34
C PHE A 284 -33.65 -16.21 -28.47
N ILE A 285 -32.67 -15.37 -28.88
CA ILE A 285 -32.83 -14.45 -30.02
C ILE A 285 -33.18 -15.21 -31.30
N LYS A 286 -32.58 -16.38 -31.52
CA LYS A 286 -32.84 -17.20 -32.72
C LYS A 286 -34.25 -17.78 -32.70
N MET A 287 -34.72 -18.24 -31.55
CA MET A 287 -36.10 -18.68 -31.34
C MET A 287 -37.11 -17.53 -31.50
N PHE A 288 -36.79 -16.35 -30.95
CA PHE A 288 -37.62 -15.15 -31.02
C PHE A 288 -37.74 -14.60 -32.45
N LYS A 289 -36.64 -14.57 -33.20
CA LYS A 289 -36.65 -14.22 -34.64
C LYS A 289 -37.46 -15.23 -35.47
N GLY A 290 -37.40 -16.52 -35.15
CA GLY A 290 -38.24 -17.56 -35.77
C GLY A 290 -39.73 -17.35 -35.49
N ALA A 291 -40.09 -17.04 -34.24
CA ALA A 291 -41.47 -16.74 -33.84
C ALA A 291 -42.04 -15.50 -34.55
N PHE A 292 -41.22 -14.46 -34.74
CA PHE A 292 -41.63 -13.25 -35.45
C PHE A 292 -41.77 -13.43 -36.97
N THR A 293 -41.11 -14.44 -37.55
CA THR A 293 -41.15 -14.75 -38.99
C THR A 293 -42.09 -15.90 -39.34
N GLY A 294 -42.74 -16.52 -38.35
CA GLY A 294 -43.66 -17.66 -38.54
C GLY A 294 -42.98 -18.98 -38.94
N ASP A 295 -41.66 -19.07 -38.80
CA ASP A 295 -40.84 -20.17 -39.32
C ASP A 295 -40.55 -21.22 -38.23
N TRP A 296 -41.36 -22.28 -38.19
CA TRP A 296 -41.33 -23.33 -37.17
C TRP A 296 -40.00 -24.10 -37.12
N GLU A 297 -39.27 -24.22 -38.23
CA GLU A 297 -37.96 -24.86 -38.24
C GLU A 297 -36.91 -24.05 -37.47
N LYS A 298 -36.95 -22.72 -37.58
CA LYS A 298 -36.04 -21.84 -36.83
C LYS A 298 -36.33 -21.84 -35.32
N ILE A 299 -37.61 -21.96 -34.94
CA ILE A 299 -38.03 -22.11 -33.55
C ILE A 299 -37.53 -23.44 -32.98
N ALA A 300 -37.77 -24.55 -33.70
CA ALA A 300 -37.32 -25.88 -33.30
C ALA A 300 -35.77 -25.96 -33.23
N ALA A 301 -35.07 -25.35 -34.20
CA ALA A 301 -33.61 -25.30 -34.20
C ALA A 301 -33.06 -24.43 -33.06
N GLY A 302 -33.70 -23.31 -32.72
CA GLY A 302 -33.36 -22.47 -31.58
C GLY A 302 -33.56 -23.20 -30.25
N PHE A 303 -34.68 -23.92 -30.10
CA PHE A 303 -34.98 -24.74 -28.94
C PHE A 303 -34.03 -25.94 -28.79
N LEU A 304 -33.75 -26.67 -29.88
CA LEU A 304 -32.79 -27.78 -29.88
C LEU A 304 -31.36 -27.33 -29.62
N GLN A 305 -30.98 -26.14 -30.10
CA GLN A 305 -29.69 -25.52 -29.80
C GLN A 305 -29.61 -25.16 -28.31
N TRP A 306 -30.64 -24.52 -27.76
CA TRP A 306 -30.74 -24.22 -26.33
C TRP A 306 -30.69 -25.51 -25.48
N ALA A 307 -31.47 -26.53 -25.82
CA ALA A 307 -31.49 -27.83 -25.13
C ALA A 307 -30.14 -28.57 -25.22
N ARG A 308 -29.43 -28.49 -26.36
CA ARG A 308 -28.07 -29.03 -26.50
C ARG A 308 -27.04 -28.25 -25.69
N ILE A 309 -27.18 -26.92 -25.57
CA ILE A 309 -26.26 -26.08 -24.79
C ILE A 309 -26.38 -26.41 -23.30
N VAL A 310 -27.60 -26.52 -22.79
CA VAL A 310 -27.88 -26.93 -21.39
C VAL A 310 -27.31 -28.33 -21.09
N LYS A 311 -27.21 -29.22 -22.09
CA LYS A 311 -26.71 -30.59 -21.92
C LYS A 311 -25.20 -30.75 -22.18
N ARG A 312 -24.56 -29.82 -22.90
CA ARG A 312 -23.17 -29.96 -23.41
C ARG A 312 -22.10 -29.44 -22.45
N ASP A 313 -22.42 -28.45 -21.61
CA ASP A 313 -21.44 -27.77 -20.76
C ASP A 313 -21.52 -28.22 -19.27
N ARG A 314 -21.91 -29.46 -18.97
CA ARG A 314 -21.90 -29.98 -17.56
C ARG A 314 -20.49 -30.06 -16.95
N ASN A 315 -19.44 -29.95 -17.76
CA ASN A 315 -18.04 -30.06 -17.34
C ASN A 315 -17.57 -28.85 -16.51
N TRP A 316 -18.04 -27.64 -16.78
CA TRP A 316 -17.61 -26.47 -15.99
C TRP A 316 -18.17 -26.51 -14.56
N ILE A 317 -19.35 -27.11 -14.36
CA ILE A 317 -19.92 -27.36 -13.02
C ILE A 317 -19.04 -28.35 -12.25
N SER A 318 -18.44 -29.33 -12.95
CA SER A 318 -17.46 -30.24 -12.33
C SER A 318 -16.18 -29.50 -11.94
N GLU A 319 -15.71 -28.58 -12.79
CA GLU A 319 -14.52 -27.75 -12.55
C GLU A 319 -14.69 -26.73 -11.39
N CYS A 320 -15.93 -26.32 -11.10
CA CYS A 320 -16.27 -25.40 -10.00
C CYS A 320 -17.02 -26.07 -8.84
N SER A 321 -17.01 -27.41 -8.77
CA SER A 321 -17.84 -28.20 -7.84
C SER A 321 -17.54 -27.91 -6.37
N SER A 322 -16.27 -27.63 -6.03
CA SER A 322 -15.84 -27.34 -4.67
C SER A 322 -16.39 -25.99 -4.16
N SER A 323 -16.33 -24.96 -5.01
CA SER A 323 -16.87 -23.63 -4.73
C SER A 323 -18.40 -23.63 -4.64
N ILE A 324 -19.08 -24.38 -5.52
CA ILE A 324 -20.54 -24.55 -5.48
C ILE A 324 -20.97 -25.28 -4.20
N PHE A 325 -20.25 -26.33 -3.80
CA PHE A 325 -20.52 -27.05 -2.55
C PHE A 325 -20.41 -26.13 -1.33
N ALA A 326 -19.38 -25.27 -1.26
CA ALA A 326 -19.23 -24.31 -0.16
C ALA A 326 -20.39 -23.30 -0.11
N ILE A 327 -20.85 -22.80 -1.26
CA ILE A 327 -22.01 -21.90 -1.34
C ILE A 327 -23.29 -22.61 -0.84
N ILE A 328 -23.51 -23.86 -1.25
CA ILE A 328 -24.66 -24.66 -0.79
C ILE A 328 -24.59 -24.90 0.71
N CYS A 329 -23.43 -25.28 1.25
CA CYS A 329 -23.22 -25.47 2.68
C CYS A 329 -23.47 -24.18 3.48
N PHE A 330 -23.07 -23.02 2.95
CA PHE A 330 -23.37 -21.73 3.56
C PHE A 330 -24.87 -21.42 3.59
N VAL A 331 -25.58 -21.63 2.48
CA VAL A 331 -27.04 -21.42 2.41
C VAL A 331 -27.78 -22.39 3.32
N LEU A 332 -27.37 -23.66 3.34
CA LEU A 332 -27.93 -24.69 4.23
C LEU A 332 -27.69 -24.34 5.70
N SER A 333 -26.47 -23.93 6.04
CA SER A 333 -26.10 -23.45 7.37
C SER A 333 -26.98 -22.28 7.83
N TYR A 334 -27.19 -21.29 6.95
CA TYR A 334 -28.08 -20.15 7.22
C TYR A 334 -29.53 -20.59 7.49
N PHE A 335 -30.08 -21.46 6.65
CA PHE A 335 -31.44 -21.97 6.82
C PHE A 335 -31.59 -22.77 8.13
N LEU A 336 -30.62 -23.64 8.42
CA LEU A 336 -30.62 -24.47 9.63
C LEU A 336 -30.58 -23.61 10.90
N LEU A 337 -29.69 -22.62 10.96
CA LEU A 337 -29.53 -21.77 12.15
C LEU A 337 -30.66 -20.77 12.38
N THR A 338 -31.37 -20.37 11.32
CA THR A 338 -32.43 -19.35 11.43
C THR A 338 -33.81 -19.96 11.63
N SER A 339 -34.07 -21.14 11.05
CA SER A 339 -35.43 -21.68 10.96
C SER A 339 -35.63 -23.03 11.64
N VAL A 340 -34.56 -23.78 11.91
CA VAL A 340 -34.67 -25.21 12.30
C VAL A 340 -34.01 -25.52 13.64
N LEU A 341 -32.81 -24.98 13.91
CA LEU A 341 -31.99 -25.33 15.06
C LEU A 341 -31.98 -24.22 16.12
N GLU A 342 -32.49 -24.53 17.31
CA GLU A 342 -32.31 -23.71 18.50
C GLU A 342 -31.03 -24.11 19.24
N LEU A 343 -29.94 -23.39 18.97
CA LEU A 343 -28.62 -23.67 19.56
C LEU A 343 -28.37 -22.80 20.81
N THR A 344 -27.74 -23.39 21.82
CA THR A 344 -27.32 -22.70 23.04
C THR A 344 -26.19 -21.68 22.78
N PRO A 345 -26.32 -20.41 23.24
CA PRO A 345 -25.32 -19.36 23.03
C PRO A 345 -23.94 -19.61 23.63
N GLY A 346 -23.88 -20.36 24.75
CA GLY A 346 -22.63 -20.56 25.49
C GLY A 346 -21.69 -21.62 24.91
N ALA A 347 -22.21 -22.62 24.18
CA ALA A 347 -21.42 -23.76 23.74
C ALA A 347 -21.68 -24.17 22.28
N GLN A 348 -22.94 -24.35 21.89
CA GLN A 348 -23.28 -24.86 20.54
C GLN A 348 -23.04 -23.82 19.45
N ILE A 349 -23.41 -22.55 19.67
CA ILE A 349 -23.21 -21.48 18.67
C ILE A 349 -21.72 -21.21 18.40
N PRO A 350 -20.84 -21.00 19.41
CA PRO A 350 -19.40 -20.86 19.18
C PRO A 350 -18.81 -22.07 18.46
N PHE A 351 -19.17 -23.29 18.87
CA PHE A 351 -18.66 -24.50 18.24
C PHE A 351 -19.10 -24.64 16.79
N PHE A 352 -20.34 -24.25 16.46
CA PHE A 352 -20.82 -24.27 15.07
C PHE A 352 -19.95 -23.39 14.16
N PHE A 353 -19.69 -22.14 14.55
CA PHE A 353 -18.91 -21.20 13.72
C PHE A 353 -17.43 -21.60 13.64
N PHE A 354 -16.78 -21.87 14.78
CA PHE A 354 -15.36 -22.22 14.78
C PHE A 354 -15.09 -23.63 14.24
N GLY A 355 -15.93 -24.60 14.60
CA GLY A 355 -15.87 -25.96 14.08
C GLY A 355 -16.14 -26.02 12.58
N GLY A 356 -17.15 -25.28 12.09
CA GLY A 356 -17.44 -25.19 10.67
C GLY A 356 -16.29 -24.58 9.87
N ALA A 357 -15.63 -23.55 10.41
CA ALA A 357 -14.44 -22.96 9.80
C ALA A 357 -13.25 -23.94 9.71
N ILE A 358 -13.06 -24.79 10.73
CA ILE A 358 -12.03 -25.84 10.76
C ILE A 358 -12.36 -26.95 9.76
N VAL A 359 -13.62 -27.42 9.71
CA VAL A 359 -14.07 -28.41 8.72
C VAL A 359 -13.84 -27.88 7.31
N ALA A 360 -14.17 -26.62 7.03
CA ALA A 360 -13.87 -25.99 5.75
C ALA A 360 -12.36 -26.07 5.42
N GLY A 361 -11.48 -25.83 6.40
CA GLY A 361 -10.03 -25.97 6.21
C GLY A 361 -9.57 -27.42 5.98
N VAL A 362 -10.17 -28.40 6.65
CA VAL A 362 -9.90 -29.83 6.43
C VAL A 362 -10.32 -30.24 5.01
N LEU A 363 -11.47 -29.77 4.53
CA LEU A 363 -11.94 -30.04 3.16
C LEU A 363 -11.01 -29.41 2.12
N LEU A 364 -10.54 -28.17 2.34
CA LEU A 364 -9.57 -27.50 1.46
C LEU A 364 -8.24 -28.24 1.38
N LEU A 365 -7.76 -28.81 2.50
CA LEU A 365 -6.50 -29.55 2.53
C LEU A 365 -6.57 -30.89 1.78
N GLN A 366 -7.71 -31.58 1.88
CA GLN A 366 -7.90 -32.86 1.20
C GLN A 366 -8.08 -32.71 -0.31
N ASP A 367 -8.79 -31.67 -0.75
CA ASP A 367 -9.00 -31.33 -2.16
C ASP A 367 -9.60 -32.47 -3.00
N ASN A 368 -10.55 -33.20 -2.42
CA ASN A 368 -11.21 -34.37 -3.03
C ASN A 368 -12.72 -34.17 -3.26
N LEU A 369 -13.26 -32.97 -2.96
CA LEU A 369 -14.69 -32.67 -3.09
C LEU A 369 -15.21 -32.87 -4.51
N GLY A 370 -14.44 -32.51 -5.53
CA GLY A 370 -14.84 -32.69 -6.93
C GLY A 370 -14.99 -34.16 -7.33
N GLU A 371 -14.21 -35.05 -6.71
CA GLU A 371 -14.31 -36.50 -6.94
C GLU A 371 -15.53 -37.09 -6.22
N ILE A 372 -15.80 -36.66 -4.97
CA ILE A 372 -16.95 -37.08 -4.16
C ILE A 372 -18.29 -36.69 -4.79
N LEU A 373 -18.38 -35.48 -5.34
CA LEU A 373 -19.62 -34.93 -5.93
C LEU A 373 -19.88 -35.39 -7.37
N SER A 374 -18.93 -36.07 -8.02
CA SER A 374 -19.09 -36.55 -9.39
C SER A 374 -19.93 -37.83 -9.46
N TRP A 375 -21.06 -37.78 -10.17
CA TRP A 375 -22.01 -38.90 -10.29
C TRP A 375 -21.41 -40.14 -10.99
N SER A 376 -20.38 -39.98 -11.83
CA SER A 376 -19.75 -41.07 -12.60
C SER A 376 -18.80 -41.95 -11.77
N ASN A 377 -18.13 -41.39 -10.75
CA ASN A 377 -17.12 -42.11 -9.96
C ASN A 377 -17.71 -42.97 -8.83
N ILE A 378 -19.00 -42.82 -8.53
CA ILE A 378 -19.71 -43.63 -7.51
C ILE A 378 -19.74 -45.14 -7.88
N ARG A 379 -19.43 -45.52 -9.13
CA ARG A 379 -19.38 -46.92 -9.58
C ARG A 379 -17.98 -47.54 -9.67
N SER A 380 -16.90 -46.75 -9.59
CA SER A 380 -15.52 -47.25 -9.73
C SER A 380 -14.67 -46.77 -8.55
N PHE A 381 -14.83 -47.42 -7.40
CA PHE A 381 -14.18 -47.04 -6.14
C PHE A 381 -12.85 -47.78 -5.91
N ASN A 382 -11.74 -47.03 -5.81
CA ASN A 382 -10.41 -47.53 -5.44
C ASN A 382 -10.11 -47.36 -3.93
N PRO A 383 -9.58 -48.38 -3.20
CA PRO A 383 -9.40 -48.33 -1.74
C PRO A 383 -8.45 -47.24 -1.20
N ARG A 384 -7.48 -46.76 -1.99
CA ARG A 384 -6.55 -45.69 -1.57
C ARG A 384 -7.15 -44.28 -1.67
N GLU A 385 -8.13 -44.07 -2.55
CA GLU A 385 -8.88 -42.81 -2.67
C GLU A 385 -9.99 -42.72 -1.61
N VAL A 386 -10.49 -43.88 -1.14
CA VAL A 386 -11.50 -44.00 -0.08
C VAL A 386 -11.06 -43.33 1.23
N LEU A 387 -9.78 -43.45 1.62
CA LEU A 387 -9.30 -42.87 2.88
C LEU A 387 -9.46 -41.33 2.92
N GLY A 388 -9.19 -40.64 1.82
CA GLY A 388 -9.40 -39.20 1.76
C GLY A 388 -10.88 -38.84 1.85
N ALA A 389 -11.72 -39.48 1.04
CA ALA A 389 -13.16 -39.20 1.01
C ALA A 389 -13.84 -39.50 2.36
N VAL A 390 -13.44 -40.59 3.03
CA VAL A 390 -13.93 -40.97 4.36
C VAL A 390 -13.56 -39.93 5.41
N VAL A 391 -12.37 -39.33 5.36
CA VAL A 391 -12.00 -38.28 6.32
C VAL A 391 -12.80 -37.00 6.07
N SER A 392 -13.04 -36.61 4.82
CA SER A 392 -13.91 -35.45 4.49
C SER A 392 -15.34 -35.66 5.00
N VAL A 393 -15.99 -36.74 4.57
CA VAL A 393 -17.38 -37.04 4.96
C VAL A 393 -17.48 -37.29 6.46
N GLY A 394 -16.51 -38.01 7.03
CA GLY A 394 -16.39 -38.24 8.47
C GLY A 394 -16.24 -36.95 9.25
N SER A 395 -15.47 -35.97 8.77
CA SER A 395 -15.33 -34.67 9.44
C SER A 395 -16.63 -33.87 9.47
N ILE A 396 -17.44 -33.93 8.39
CA ILE A 396 -18.73 -33.24 8.31
C ILE A 396 -19.75 -33.90 9.26
N ILE A 397 -19.83 -35.23 9.25
CA ILE A 397 -20.73 -35.98 10.14
C ILE A 397 -20.33 -35.79 11.60
N LEU A 398 -19.03 -35.88 11.91
CA LEU A 398 -18.51 -35.65 13.25
C LEU A 398 -18.82 -34.24 13.73
N PHE A 399 -18.64 -33.22 12.87
CA PHE A 399 -18.99 -31.84 13.19
C PHE A 399 -20.48 -31.66 13.48
N ALA A 400 -21.36 -32.20 12.63
CA ALA A 400 -22.80 -32.12 12.84
C ALA A 400 -23.23 -32.83 14.13
N GLY A 401 -22.72 -34.05 14.37
CA GLY A 401 -23.01 -34.84 15.56
C GLY A 401 -22.50 -34.18 16.84
N LEU A 402 -21.28 -33.63 16.83
CA LEU A 402 -20.72 -32.90 17.96
C LEU A 402 -21.46 -31.60 18.22
N THR A 403 -21.81 -30.81 17.19
CA THR A 403 -22.53 -29.53 17.36
C THR A 403 -23.84 -29.75 18.11
N LEU A 404 -24.63 -30.77 17.75
CA LEU A 404 -25.92 -31.03 18.41
C LEU A 404 -25.76 -31.56 19.83
N ASN A 405 -24.70 -32.32 20.13
CA ASN A 405 -24.52 -33.02 21.41
C ASN A 405 -23.45 -32.42 22.33
N ILE A 406 -22.83 -31.29 21.98
CA ILE A 406 -21.66 -30.77 22.72
C ILE A 406 -21.96 -30.45 24.18
N SER A 407 -23.19 -30.03 24.48
CA SER A 407 -23.67 -29.76 25.85
C SER A 407 -23.68 -31.01 26.72
N MET A 408 -23.77 -32.21 26.12
CA MET A 408 -23.76 -33.51 26.81
C MET A 408 -22.34 -34.05 27.02
N ILE A 409 -21.30 -33.37 26.51
CA ILE A 409 -19.89 -33.76 26.64
C ILE A 409 -19.14 -32.67 27.45
N PRO A 410 -19.05 -32.79 28.79
CA PRO A 410 -18.42 -31.78 29.65
C PRO A 410 -16.96 -31.50 29.32
N ALA A 411 -16.22 -32.52 28.89
CA ALA A 411 -14.80 -32.40 28.53
C ALA A 411 -14.54 -31.42 27.37
N ILE A 412 -15.50 -31.27 26.45
CA ILE A 412 -15.39 -30.38 25.28
C ILE A 412 -16.08 -29.05 25.58
N SER A 413 -17.29 -29.08 26.13
CA SER A 413 -18.09 -27.87 26.36
C SER A 413 -17.46 -26.88 27.34
N GLN A 414 -16.70 -27.33 28.33
CA GLN A 414 -16.01 -26.44 29.29
C GLN A 414 -14.73 -25.81 28.73
N ASN A 415 -14.09 -26.42 27.73
CA ASN A 415 -12.78 -26.00 27.20
C ASN A 415 -12.74 -26.01 25.66
N ILE A 416 -13.77 -25.44 25.03
CA ILE A 416 -13.90 -25.37 23.56
C ILE A 416 -12.63 -24.81 22.87
N PRO A 417 -12.00 -23.71 23.34
CA PRO A 417 -10.81 -23.16 22.68
C PRO A 417 -9.63 -24.12 22.66
N GLN A 418 -9.42 -24.87 23.75
CA GLN A 418 -8.35 -25.86 23.86
C GLN A 418 -8.60 -27.07 22.94
N PHE A 419 -9.84 -27.54 22.88
CA PHE A 419 -10.21 -28.64 21.99
C PHE A 419 -9.98 -28.26 20.52
N LEU A 420 -10.50 -27.10 20.09
CA LEU A 420 -10.36 -26.62 18.72
C LEU A 420 -8.90 -26.30 18.36
N SER A 421 -8.11 -25.77 19.31
CA SER A 421 -6.68 -25.57 19.08
C SER A 421 -5.93 -26.89 18.91
N LEU A 422 -6.35 -28.00 19.53
CA LEU A 422 -5.72 -29.33 19.29
C LEU A 422 -6.01 -29.80 17.89
N VAL A 423 -7.27 -29.67 17.46
CA VAL A 423 -7.66 -30.06 16.10
C VAL A 423 -6.87 -29.26 15.06
N ILE A 424 -6.75 -27.94 15.22
CA ILE A 424 -5.95 -27.09 14.32
C ILE A 424 -4.48 -27.49 14.38
N PHE A 425 -3.92 -27.66 15.59
CA PHE A 425 -2.52 -28.01 15.79
C PHE A 425 -2.14 -29.31 15.09
N PHE A 426 -2.87 -30.40 15.35
CA PHE A 426 -2.59 -31.70 14.75
C PHE A 426 -2.82 -31.70 13.24
N THR A 427 -3.86 -31.01 12.75
CA THR A 427 -4.13 -30.91 11.31
C THR A 427 -3.02 -30.13 10.60
N CYS A 428 -2.61 -28.97 11.13
CA CYS A 428 -1.49 -28.19 10.60
C CYS A 428 -0.19 -28.99 10.64
N ALA A 429 0.14 -29.64 11.76
CA ALA A 429 1.37 -30.41 11.91
C ALA A 429 1.42 -31.58 10.91
N PHE A 430 0.33 -32.35 10.79
CA PHE A 430 0.24 -33.46 9.84
C PHE A 430 0.46 -32.99 8.40
N TRP A 431 -0.23 -31.93 7.98
CA TRP A 431 -0.12 -31.44 6.60
C TRP A 431 1.19 -30.71 6.32
N TYR A 432 1.74 -29.99 7.30
CA TYR A 432 3.08 -29.41 7.21
C TYR A 432 4.14 -30.48 6.94
N LEU A 433 4.12 -31.57 7.72
CA LEU A 433 5.03 -32.70 7.54
C LEU A 433 4.84 -33.40 6.19
N ARG A 434 3.60 -33.49 5.68
CA ARG A 434 3.31 -34.06 4.35
C ARG A 434 3.81 -33.17 3.22
N ILE A 435 3.63 -31.86 3.33
CA ILE A 435 4.09 -30.87 2.33
C ILE A 435 5.62 -30.80 2.30
N SER A 436 6.27 -30.88 3.46
CA SER A 436 7.73 -30.84 3.59
C SER A 436 8.46 -32.00 2.91
N ARG A 437 7.77 -33.08 2.53
CA ARG A 437 8.38 -34.26 1.87
C ARG A 437 8.50 -34.11 0.34
N GLU A 438 8.25 -32.93 -0.23
CA GLU A 438 8.41 -32.53 -1.65
C GLU A 438 7.79 -33.45 -2.73
N GLY A 439 6.96 -34.43 -2.35
CA GLY A 439 6.40 -35.43 -3.27
C GLY A 439 5.15 -35.00 -4.05
N MET A 440 4.87 -33.70 -4.21
CA MET A 440 3.61 -33.22 -4.81
C MET A 440 3.82 -32.33 -6.04
N LYS A 441 2.86 -32.35 -6.97
CA LYS A 441 2.84 -31.41 -8.10
C LYS A 441 2.81 -29.96 -7.59
N PRO A 442 3.56 -29.01 -8.18
CA PRO A 442 3.61 -27.62 -7.70
C PRO A 442 2.25 -26.93 -7.56
N ALA A 443 1.32 -27.20 -8.48
CA ALA A 443 -0.04 -26.63 -8.43
C ALA A 443 -0.84 -27.12 -7.21
N ILE A 444 -0.78 -28.42 -6.90
CA ILE A 444 -1.45 -29.02 -5.74
C ILE A 444 -0.79 -28.55 -4.45
N GLN A 445 0.54 -28.40 -4.45
CA GLN A 445 1.29 -27.89 -3.32
C GLN A 445 0.91 -26.45 -3.00
N ALA A 446 0.82 -25.55 -3.98
CA ALA A 446 0.42 -24.16 -3.79
C ALA A 446 -1.00 -24.03 -3.20
N LYS A 447 -1.93 -24.88 -3.66
CA LYS A 447 -3.31 -24.91 -3.14
C LYS A 447 -3.36 -25.39 -1.69
N ARG A 448 -2.62 -26.46 -1.36
CA ARG A 448 -2.55 -27.01 0.00
C ARG A 448 -1.80 -26.11 0.98
N THR A 449 -0.78 -25.38 0.53
CA THR A 449 -0.12 -24.37 1.37
C THR A 449 -1.03 -23.18 1.65
N ALA A 450 -1.82 -22.73 0.67
CA ALA A 450 -2.86 -21.72 0.89
C ALA A 450 -3.95 -22.19 1.88
N ALA A 451 -4.40 -23.44 1.75
CA ALA A 451 -5.35 -24.06 2.69
C ALA A 451 -4.78 -24.19 4.12
N LEU A 452 -3.49 -24.54 4.25
CA LEU A 452 -2.79 -24.58 5.53
C LEU A 452 -2.67 -23.17 6.14
N ALA A 453 -2.35 -22.16 5.32
CA ALA A 453 -2.31 -20.77 5.75
C ALA A 453 -3.67 -20.27 6.24
N TYR A 454 -4.76 -20.64 5.56
CA TYR A 454 -6.13 -20.38 6.03
C TYR A 454 -6.37 -21.00 7.41
N LEU A 455 -6.09 -22.30 7.60
CA LEU A 455 -6.33 -22.97 8.88
C LEU A 455 -5.48 -22.37 10.02
N ALA A 456 -4.24 -21.99 9.72
CA ALA A 456 -3.33 -21.38 10.68
C ALA A 456 -3.72 -19.94 11.06
N LEU A 457 -4.26 -19.14 10.12
CA LEU A 457 -4.67 -17.75 10.37
C LEU A 457 -6.13 -17.63 10.84
N LEU A 458 -6.93 -18.67 10.73
CA LEU A 458 -8.35 -18.70 11.09
C LEU A 458 -8.65 -18.14 12.49
N PRO A 459 -7.93 -18.52 13.58
CA PRO A 459 -8.16 -17.95 14.90
C PRO A 459 -8.04 -16.42 14.93
N PHE A 460 -7.06 -15.86 14.22
CA PHE A 460 -6.83 -14.43 14.16
C PHE A 460 -7.84 -13.70 13.28
N ILE A 461 -8.19 -14.27 12.12
CA ILE A 461 -9.20 -13.69 11.21
C ILE A 461 -10.56 -13.59 11.92
N LEU A 462 -10.98 -14.67 12.59
CA LEU A 462 -12.25 -14.68 13.31
C LEU A 462 -12.21 -13.74 14.52
N TYR A 463 -11.11 -13.69 15.26
CA TYR A 463 -10.94 -12.72 16.34
C TYR A 463 -11.11 -11.28 15.86
N LEU A 464 -10.45 -10.88 14.77
CA LEU A 464 -10.57 -9.52 14.24
C LEU A 464 -12.00 -9.21 13.81
N LEU A 465 -12.65 -10.13 13.09
CA LEU A 465 -14.03 -9.97 12.65
C LEU A 465 -14.98 -9.78 13.84
N LEU A 466 -14.93 -10.70 14.80
CA LEU A 466 -15.82 -10.71 15.95
C LEU A 466 -15.56 -9.52 16.87
N ARG A 467 -14.31 -9.10 17.01
CA ARG A 467 -13.97 -7.89 17.76
C ARG A 467 -14.58 -6.65 17.14
N VAL A 468 -14.55 -6.51 15.82
CA VAL A 468 -15.19 -5.37 15.14
C VAL A 468 -16.71 -5.39 15.36
N LEU A 469 -17.36 -6.55 15.24
CA LEU A 469 -18.80 -6.68 15.48
C LEU A 469 -19.16 -6.34 16.93
N TYR A 470 -18.42 -6.89 17.89
CA TYR A 470 -18.61 -6.60 19.29
C TYR A 470 -18.51 -5.10 19.58
N LEU A 471 -17.49 -4.43 19.03
CA LEU A 471 -17.28 -2.98 19.25
C LEU A 471 -18.37 -2.09 18.63
N GLN A 472 -19.04 -2.54 17.58
CA GLN A 472 -20.18 -1.79 16.99
C GLN A 472 -21.37 -1.68 17.95
N HIS A 473 -21.52 -2.65 18.86
CA HIS A 473 -22.61 -2.72 19.84
C HIS A 473 -22.06 -2.83 21.27
N ASP A 474 -20.95 -2.13 21.53
CA ASP A 474 -20.32 -2.13 22.84
C ASP A 474 -21.27 -1.56 23.91
N PRO A 475 -21.29 -2.12 25.15
CA PRO A 475 -22.10 -1.58 26.23
C PRO A 475 -21.74 -0.14 26.63
N ASN A 476 -20.52 0.31 26.33
CA ASN A 476 -20.10 1.69 26.58
C ASN A 476 -20.62 2.60 25.46
N PRO A 477 -21.50 3.57 25.76
CA PRO A 477 -22.10 4.44 24.75
C PRO A 477 -21.07 5.28 23.99
N VAL A 478 -19.92 5.61 24.60
CA VAL A 478 -18.85 6.36 23.92
C VAL A 478 -18.16 5.49 22.86
N MET A 479 -17.90 4.22 23.18
CA MET A 479 -17.29 3.28 22.23
C MET A 479 -18.28 2.95 21.12
N GLN A 480 -19.54 2.66 21.46
CA GLN A 480 -20.60 2.45 20.49
C GLN A 480 -20.73 3.64 19.55
N ASN A 481 -20.74 4.88 20.05
CA ASN A 481 -20.84 6.06 19.21
C ASN A 481 -19.68 6.16 18.20
N ARG A 482 -18.45 5.82 18.62
CA ARG A 482 -17.26 5.85 17.76
C ARG A 482 -17.23 4.75 16.70
N TRP A 483 -17.75 3.55 17.02
CA TRP A 483 -17.67 2.35 16.18
C TRP A 483 -18.92 2.06 15.35
N ALA A 484 -20.08 2.57 15.74
CA ALA A 484 -21.33 2.40 15.00
C ALA A 484 -21.21 2.99 13.59
N VAL A 485 -21.45 2.13 12.58
CA VAL A 485 -21.41 2.51 11.16
C VAL A 485 -22.77 3.07 10.75
N ASN A 486 -23.05 4.31 11.13
CA ASN A 486 -24.23 5.07 10.70
C ASN A 486 -23.84 6.41 10.08
N PHE A 487 -24.58 6.85 9.05
CA PHE A 487 -24.27 8.09 8.31
C PHE A 487 -25.27 9.22 8.54
N ASP A 488 -26.25 9.06 9.44
CA ASP A 488 -27.29 10.07 9.74
C ASP A 488 -26.72 11.41 10.24
N PHE A 489 -25.49 11.39 10.76
CA PHE A 489 -24.81 12.61 11.16
C PHE A 489 -24.34 13.44 9.95
N MET A 490 -24.16 12.85 8.77
CA MET A 490 -23.66 13.58 7.59
C MET A 490 -24.68 14.59 7.04
N ASP A 491 -25.97 14.39 7.32
CA ASP A 491 -27.05 15.28 6.91
C ASP A 491 -27.16 16.53 7.81
N LYS A 492 -26.44 16.56 8.93
CA LYS A 492 -26.42 17.71 9.84
C LYS A 492 -25.43 18.78 9.36
N VAL A 493 -25.59 20.00 9.88
CA VAL A 493 -24.69 21.12 9.55
C VAL A 493 -23.34 21.04 10.29
N ASN A 494 -22.30 21.65 9.70
CA ASN A 494 -21.00 21.83 10.34
C ASN A 494 -20.86 23.24 10.94
N THR A 495 -20.15 23.37 12.05
CA THR A 495 -19.95 24.66 12.74
C THR A 495 -18.66 25.38 12.33
N PHE A 496 -17.76 24.71 11.61
CA PHE A 496 -16.46 25.25 11.22
C PHE A 496 -16.48 25.76 9.79
N LYS A 497 -15.71 26.82 9.53
CA LYS A 497 -15.45 27.35 8.19
C LYS A 497 -14.27 26.60 7.57
N ILE A 498 -14.34 26.32 6.28
CA ILE A 498 -13.21 25.88 5.46
C ILE A 498 -12.99 26.92 4.37
N ASN A 499 -11.76 27.09 3.88
CA ASN A 499 -11.50 27.91 2.70
C ASN A 499 -11.73 27.04 1.46
N PRO A 500 -12.80 27.24 0.68
CA PRO A 500 -13.18 26.27 -0.31
C PRO A 500 -13.40 26.97 -1.65
N TRP A 501 -12.34 27.54 -2.23
CA TRP A 501 -12.39 27.85 -3.65
C TRP A 501 -12.21 26.55 -4.43
N PRO A 502 -13.08 26.19 -5.37
CA PRO A 502 -14.14 27.00 -5.97
C PRO A 502 -15.56 26.76 -5.44
N MET A 503 -15.79 25.75 -4.59
CA MET A 503 -17.11 25.43 -4.02
C MET A 503 -17.25 26.08 -2.65
N GLU A 504 -17.87 27.25 -2.58
CA GLU A 504 -18.08 27.92 -1.29
C GLU A 504 -19.06 27.13 -0.41
N VAL A 505 -18.68 26.88 0.85
CA VAL A 505 -19.53 26.22 1.83
C VAL A 505 -19.69 27.11 3.06
N VAL A 506 -20.93 27.27 3.51
CA VAL A 506 -21.28 28.17 4.60
C VAL A 506 -21.44 27.36 5.88
N ALA A 507 -20.64 27.71 6.89
CA ALA A 507 -20.75 27.15 8.22
C ALA A 507 -22.15 27.41 8.81
N ASN A 508 -22.68 26.41 9.51
CA ASN A 508 -24.00 26.35 10.16
C ASN A 508 -25.22 26.25 9.23
N PHE A 509 -25.04 26.36 7.91
CA PHE A 509 -26.13 26.24 6.94
C PHE A 509 -26.01 24.96 6.11
N ASP A 510 -24.81 24.64 5.65
CA ASP A 510 -24.62 23.53 4.72
C ASP A 510 -24.41 22.16 5.40
N PRO A 511 -24.92 21.07 4.80
CA PRO A 511 -24.74 19.71 5.31
C PRO A 511 -23.29 19.22 5.15
N ARG A 512 -22.86 18.26 5.98
CA ARG A 512 -21.48 17.73 5.96
C ARG A 512 -21.11 17.07 4.64
N TRP A 513 -22.08 16.52 3.92
CA TRP A 513 -21.90 16.00 2.57
C TRP A 513 -21.30 17.05 1.61
N LEU A 514 -21.72 18.30 1.74
CA LEU A 514 -21.21 19.37 0.90
C LEU A 514 -19.77 19.74 1.28
N PHE A 515 -19.46 19.81 2.57
CA PHE A 515 -18.09 20.03 3.05
C PHE A 515 -17.13 18.94 2.55
N LEU A 516 -17.57 17.69 2.54
CA LEU A 516 -16.79 16.59 1.98
C LEU A 516 -16.60 16.74 0.47
N LYS A 517 -17.65 17.11 -0.27
CA LYS A 517 -17.55 17.38 -1.72
C LYS A 517 -16.55 18.49 -2.02
N ALA A 518 -16.61 19.60 -1.28
CA ALA A 518 -15.68 20.71 -1.39
C ALA A 518 -14.23 20.26 -1.10
N ALA A 519 -14.03 19.45 -0.05
CA ALA A 519 -12.72 18.91 0.30
C ALA A 519 -12.14 18.00 -0.81
N ILE A 520 -12.97 17.15 -1.43
CA ILE A 520 -12.58 16.31 -2.56
C ILE A 520 -12.12 17.17 -3.73
N ILE A 521 -12.86 18.22 -4.06
CA ILE A 521 -12.51 19.15 -5.15
C ILE A 521 -11.18 19.86 -4.84
N ASN A 522 -10.99 20.33 -3.61
CA ASN A 522 -9.74 20.97 -3.17
C ASN A 522 -8.53 20.05 -3.28
N SER A 523 -8.67 18.78 -2.90
CA SER A 523 -7.62 17.76 -3.05
C SER A 523 -7.32 17.46 -4.53
N VAL A 524 -8.35 17.31 -5.36
CA VAL A 524 -8.19 17.08 -6.81
C VAL A 524 -7.51 18.29 -7.48
N ARG A 525 -7.89 19.51 -7.11
CA ARG A 525 -7.31 20.75 -7.64
C ARG A 525 -5.80 20.82 -7.41
N VAL A 526 -5.36 20.68 -6.16
CA VAL A 526 -3.94 20.79 -5.82
C VAL A 526 -3.13 19.64 -6.44
N THR A 527 -3.69 18.42 -6.43
CA THR A 527 -2.99 17.26 -6.97
C THR A 527 -2.84 17.32 -8.49
N LEU A 528 -3.88 17.68 -9.24
CA LEU A 528 -3.80 17.84 -10.69
C LEU A 528 -2.81 18.94 -11.10
N LEU A 529 -2.87 20.10 -10.43
CA LEU A 529 -1.95 21.20 -10.71
C LEU A 529 -0.51 20.80 -10.40
N SER A 530 -0.25 20.17 -9.24
CA SER A 530 1.06 19.67 -8.89
C SER A 530 1.57 18.58 -9.84
N ILE A 531 0.71 17.69 -10.35
CA ILE A 531 1.09 16.70 -11.37
C ILE A 531 1.60 17.39 -12.63
N VAL A 532 0.88 18.40 -13.13
CA VAL A 532 1.29 19.13 -14.34
C VAL A 532 2.62 19.86 -14.11
N LEU A 533 2.71 20.62 -13.02
CA LEU A 533 3.91 21.40 -12.71
C LEU A 533 5.12 20.50 -12.45
N CYS A 534 4.94 19.37 -11.75
CA CYS A 534 6.05 18.46 -11.45
C CYS A 534 6.52 17.68 -12.68
N VAL A 535 5.64 17.37 -13.63
CA VAL A 535 6.02 16.78 -14.92
C VAL A 535 6.85 17.77 -15.73
N ILE A 536 6.43 19.03 -15.80
CA ILE A 536 7.18 20.08 -16.52
C ILE A 536 8.55 20.28 -15.86
N LEU A 537 8.57 20.61 -14.56
CA LEU A 537 9.79 20.88 -13.81
C LEU A 537 10.71 19.65 -13.77
N GLY A 538 10.17 18.48 -13.48
CA GLY A 538 10.91 17.22 -13.42
C GLY A 538 11.49 16.82 -14.77
N THR A 539 10.78 17.04 -15.88
CA THR A 539 11.33 16.78 -17.23
C THR A 539 12.47 17.73 -17.55
N ILE A 540 12.31 19.03 -17.26
CA ILE A 540 13.37 20.03 -17.47
C ILE A 540 14.61 19.66 -16.66
N VAL A 541 14.46 19.41 -15.35
CA VAL A 541 15.56 19.03 -14.47
C VAL A 541 16.19 17.71 -14.90
N GLY A 542 15.38 16.70 -15.23
CA GLY A 542 15.85 15.38 -15.66
C GLY A 542 16.68 15.42 -16.95
N VAL A 543 16.23 16.17 -17.95
CA VAL A 543 16.97 16.39 -19.20
C VAL A 543 18.22 17.25 -18.96
N THR A 544 18.12 18.29 -18.14
CA THR A 544 19.26 19.19 -17.83
C THR A 544 20.41 18.44 -17.14
N ARG A 545 20.12 17.42 -16.32
CA ARG A 545 21.15 16.56 -15.72
C ARG A 545 21.95 15.76 -16.74
N LEU A 546 21.38 15.47 -17.91
CA LEU A 546 22.07 14.79 -19.01
C LEU A 546 22.86 15.74 -19.91
N SER A 547 22.81 17.06 -19.64
CA SER A 547 23.54 18.06 -20.40
C SER A 547 25.05 17.91 -20.24
N SER A 548 25.80 18.20 -21.30
CA SER A 548 27.26 18.29 -21.26
C SER A 548 27.76 19.49 -20.45
N ASN A 549 26.90 20.50 -20.21
CA ASN A 549 27.25 21.64 -19.37
C ASN A 549 27.29 21.24 -17.90
N LYS A 550 28.50 21.19 -17.34
CA LYS A 550 28.74 20.80 -15.94
C LYS A 550 27.97 21.68 -14.95
N LEU A 551 27.87 22.99 -15.15
CA LEU A 551 27.16 23.87 -14.23
C LEU A 551 25.67 23.52 -14.16
N ALA A 552 25.03 23.37 -15.32
CA ALA A 552 23.62 23.04 -15.42
C ALA A 552 23.33 21.63 -14.85
N SER A 553 24.17 20.65 -15.19
CA SER A 553 24.04 19.28 -14.68
C SER A 553 24.25 19.19 -13.16
N THR A 554 25.23 19.92 -12.62
CA THR A 554 25.49 19.98 -11.18
C THR A 554 24.34 20.66 -10.43
N MET A 555 23.85 21.82 -10.89
CA MET A 555 22.72 22.52 -10.26
C MET A 555 21.47 21.64 -10.22
N ALA A 556 21.15 20.97 -11.33
CA ALA A 556 20.01 20.07 -11.39
C ALA A 556 20.21 18.82 -10.50
N THR A 557 21.46 18.36 -10.32
CA THR A 557 21.79 17.27 -9.39
C THR A 557 21.62 17.68 -7.93
N VAL A 558 22.11 18.88 -7.55
CA VAL A 558 21.92 19.44 -6.20
C VAL A 558 20.44 19.57 -5.89
N TYR A 559 19.64 20.12 -6.82
CA TYR A 559 18.19 20.20 -6.67
C TYR A 559 17.56 18.82 -6.36
N VAL A 560 17.86 17.80 -7.18
CA VAL A 560 17.27 16.47 -6.99
C VAL A 560 17.70 15.85 -5.65
N GLU A 561 18.98 15.93 -5.31
CA GLU A 561 19.48 15.36 -4.06
C GLU A 561 18.90 16.06 -2.82
N VAL A 562 18.70 17.38 -2.87
CA VAL A 562 18.08 18.11 -1.75
C VAL A 562 16.62 17.71 -1.59
N PHE A 563 15.80 17.86 -2.63
CA PHE A 563 14.35 17.68 -2.50
C PHE A 563 13.93 16.22 -2.32
N ARG A 564 14.69 15.26 -2.88
CA ARG A 564 14.38 13.83 -2.71
C ARG A 564 14.67 13.34 -1.30
N ASN A 565 15.67 13.91 -0.63
CA ASN A 565 16.10 13.47 0.70
C ASN A 565 15.40 14.25 1.84
N LEU A 566 14.60 15.27 1.53
CA LEU A 566 13.79 16.00 2.51
C LEU A 566 12.42 15.31 2.73
N PRO A 567 12.00 15.08 3.99
CA PRO A 567 10.63 14.67 4.28
C PRO A 567 9.65 15.74 3.79
N LEU A 568 8.64 15.34 3.00
CA LEU A 568 7.65 16.27 2.43
C LEU A 568 6.93 17.09 3.51
N ALA A 569 6.66 16.49 4.67
CA ALA A 569 6.08 17.17 5.83
C ALA A 569 6.92 18.38 6.28
N VAL A 570 8.24 18.21 6.39
CA VAL A 570 9.18 19.26 6.79
C VAL A 570 9.27 20.34 5.71
N LEU A 571 9.29 19.93 4.44
CA LEU A 571 9.30 20.85 3.31
C LEU A 571 8.05 21.75 3.29
N LEU A 572 6.86 21.16 3.50
CA LEU A 572 5.61 21.90 3.57
C LEU A 572 5.61 22.90 4.73
N PHE A 573 6.05 22.48 5.91
CA PHE A 573 6.18 23.34 7.08
C PHE A 573 7.16 24.50 6.81
N LEU A 574 8.31 24.23 6.21
CA LEU A 574 9.31 25.24 5.86
C LEU A 574 8.73 26.25 4.87
N ILE A 575 8.11 25.80 3.77
CA ILE A 575 7.55 26.70 2.76
C ILE A 575 6.46 27.59 3.36
N ALA A 576 5.53 27.01 4.14
CA ALA A 576 4.47 27.79 4.77
C ALA A 576 5.02 28.82 5.77
N THR A 577 5.97 28.42 6.61
CA THR A 577 6.57 29.30 7.62
C THR A 577 7.40 30.41 6.97
N GLN A 578 8.24 30.07 6.00
CA GLN A 578 9.08 31.05 5.32
C GLN A 578 8.25 32.02 4.48
N TYR A 579 7.21 31.55 3.81
CA TYR A 579 6.27 32.43 3.12
C TYR A 579 5.61 33.40 4.09
N GLY A 580 5.12 32.92 5.25
CA GLY A 580 4.49 33.77 6.25
C GLY A 580 5.42 34.83 6.87
N ILE A 581 6.72 34.56 6.98
CA ILE A 581 7.72 35.48 7.54
C ILE A 581 8.24 36.48 6.50
N GLN A 582 8.52 36.02 5.29
CA GLN A 582 9.19 36.82 4.24
C GLN A 582 8.20 37.61 3.38
N ALA A 583 6.94 37.18 3.28
CA ALA A 583 5.93 37.92 2.56
C ALA A 583 5.59 39.23 3.31
N PRO A 584 5.42 40.35 2.60
CA PRO A 584 5.08 41.62 3.22
C PRO A 584 3.72 41.54 3.90
N LEU A 585 3.57 42.29 4.99
CA LEU A 585 2.28 42.37 5.69
C LEU A 585 1.25 42.98 4.76
N PHE A 586 -0.01 42.53 4.86
CA PHE A 586 -1.11 43.04 4.01
C PHE A 586 -1.23 44.57 4.01
N ILE A 587 -0.92 45.23 5.14
CA ILE A 587 -0.90 46.70 5.31
C ILE A 587 0.17 47.44 4.50
N GLU A 588 1.24 46.76 4.05
CA GLU A 588 2.36 47.42 3.36
C GLU A 588 2.08 47.70 1.87
N GLU A 589 0.92 47.29 1.36
CA GLU A 589 0.42 47.59 0.01
C GLU A 589 1.45 47.41 -1.12
N ARG A 590 2.05 46.22 -1.20
CA ARG A 590 3.07 45.90 -2.21
C ARG A 590 2.45 45.46 -3.53
N PHE A 591 2.29 46.42 -4.44
CA PHE A 591 1.92 46.17 -5.83
C PHE A 591 3.14 45.95 -6.72
N LEU A 592 3.10 44.90 -7.55
CA LEU A 592 4.09 44.61 -8.58
C LEU A 592 3.49 44.88 -9.97
N PHE A 593 4.36 45.16 -10.94
CA PHE A 593 4.00 45.38 -12.35
C PHE A 593 2.91 46.44 -12.55
N GLY A 594 3.00 47.57 -11.85
CA GLY A 594 2.07 48.70 -12.01
C GLY A 594 0.64 48.42 -11.50
N GLY A 595 0.48 47.55 -10.50
CA GLY A 595 -0.82 47.19 -9.92
C GLY A 595 -1.34 45.81 -10.34
N ALA A 596 -0.62 45.10 -11.23
CA ALA A 596 -1.15 43.87 -11.83
C ALA A 596 -1.11 42.65 -10.88
N VAL A 597 -0.20 42.67 -9.92
CA VAL A 597 -0.06 41.63 -8.90
C VAL A 597 0.04 42.30 -7.55
N PHE A 598 -0.88 41.97 -6.66
CA PHE A 598 -0.79 42.34 -5.25
C PHE A 598 -0.28 41.14 -4.46
N PHE A 599 0.75 41.36 -3.65
CA PHE A 599 1.47 40.30 -2.94
C PHE A 599 1.51 40.59 -1.44
N SER A 600 1.07 39.63 -0.62
CA SER A 600 1.13 39.73 0.84
C SER A 600 1.24 38.39 1.56
N ASN A 601 1.40 38.44 2.88
CA ASN A 601 1.32 37.31 3.79
C ASN A 601 -0.08 36.66 3.86
N GLN A 602 -1.14 37.35 3.43
CA GLN A 602 -2.50 36.82 3.36
C GLN A 602 -2.85 36.18 2.02
N GLY A 603 -2.07 36.41 0.96
CA GLY A 603 -2.35 35.85 -0.37
C GLY A 603 -1.62 36.58 -1.50
N ILE A 604 -1.80 36.07 -2.72
CA ILE A 604 -1.38 36.71 -3.96
C ILE A 604 -2.60 36.93 -4.84
N TRP A 605 -2.84 38.17 -5.24
CA TRP A 605 -3.96 38.51 -6.10
C TRP A 605 -3.46 38.98 -7.46
N PHE A 606 -4.05 38.42 -8.51
CA PHE A 606 -3.72 38.72 -9.89
C PHE A 606 -4.85 39.48 -10.56
N VAL A 607 -4.51 40.31 -11.55
CA VAL A 607 -5.46 40.87 -12.50
C VAL A 607 -6.27 39.77 -13.16
N THR A 608 -7.58 39.98 -13.22
CA THR A 608 -8.52 39.04 -13.84
C THR A 608 -9.13 39.64 -15.10
N VAL A 609 -9.74 38.79 -15.91
CA VAL A 609 -10.58 39.26 -17.02
C VAL A 609 -11.92 39.74 -16.47
N GLY A 610 -12.39 40.92 -16.89
CA GLY A 610 -13.69 41.46 -16.46
C GLY A 610 -14.90 40.62 -16.89
N SER A 611 -14.70 39.53 -17.65
CA SER A 611 -15.73 38.55 -17.97
C SER A 611 -15.13 37.22 -18.40
N TYR A 612 -15.27 36.17 -17.58
CA TYR A 612 -14.84 34.81 -17.92
C TYR A 612 -15.46 34.28 -19.23
N GLN A 613 -16.72 34.64 -19.52
CA GLN A 613 -17.38 34.26 -20.79
C GLN A 613 -16.62 34.75 -22.03
N ARG A 614 -16.02 35.94 -21.99
CA ARG A 614 -15.28 36.49 -23.14
C ARG A 614 -13.92 35.83 -23.31
N LEU A 615 -13.28 35.43 -22.21
CA LEU A 615 -12.08 34.60 -22.25
C LEU A 615 -12.36 33.25 -22.91
N VAL A 616 -13.49 32.60 -22.56
CA VAL A 616 -13.93 31.37 -23.21
C VAL A 616 -14.21 31.61 -24.71
N MET A 617 -14.91 32.68 -25.08
CA MET A 617 -15.14 33.04 -26.49
C MET A 617 -13.82 33.25 -27.27
N GLY A 618 -12.81 33.88 -26.67
CA GLY A 618 -11.49 34.05 -27.28
C GLY A 618 -10.79 32.70 -27.50
N LEU A 619 -10.82 31.81 -26.52
CA LEU A 619 -10.28 30.45 -26.64
C LEU A 619 -11.02 29.62 -27.70
N VAL A 620 -12.34 29.76 -27.78
CA VAL A 620 -13.18 29.08 -28.79
C VAL A 620 -12.88 29.60 -30.19
N ALA A 621 -12.76 30.91 -30.37
CA ALA A 621 -12.38 31.50 -31.65
C ALA A 621 -11.01 30.99 -32.12
N LEU A 622 -10.04 30.90 -31.21
CA LEU A 622 -8.72 30.36 -31.49
C LEU A 622 -8.76 28.86 -31.82
N ALA A 623 -9.57 28.08 -31.10
CA ALA A 623 -9.75 26.65 -31.37
C ALA A 623 -10.45 26.39 -32.71
N LEU A 624 -11.48 27.17 -33.05
CA LEU A 624 -12.19 27.09 -34.33
C LEU A 624 -11.29 27.49 -35.50
N LEU A 625 -10.51 28.55 -35.35
CA LEU A 625 -9.53 28.95 -36.35
C LEU A 625 -8.49 27.85 -36.55
N ARG A 626 -7.98 27.25 -35.47
CA ARG A 626 -7.08 26.09 -35.56
C ARG A 626 -7.73 24.91 -36.29
N ALA A 627 -8.98 24.58 -35.99
CA ALA A 627 -9.72 23.51 -36.66
C ALA A 627 -9.92 23.81 -38.16
N GLY A 628 -10.22 25.07 -38.51
CA GLY A 628 -10.33 25.53 -39.89
C GLY A 628 -9.01 25.37 -40.67
N LEU A 629 -7.90 25.87 -40.12
CA LEU A 629 -6.58 25.71 -40.72
C LEU A 629 -6.18 24.25 -40.88
N ARG A 630 -6.44 23.43 -39.85
CA ARG A 630 -6.19 21.99 -39.89
C ARG A 630 -6.96 21.33 -41.02
N SER A 631 -8.18 21.78 -41.31
CA SER A 631 -8.98 21.27 -42.41
C SER A 631 -8.45 21.66 -43.80
N MET A 632 -7.76 22.80 -43.91
CA MET A 632 -7.15 23.24 -45.17
C MET A 632 -5.89 22.42 -45.50
N ASP A 633 -5.13 22.03 -44.48
CA ASP A 633 -3.87 21.27 -44.60
C ASP A 633 -4.05 19.74 -44.76
N ARG A 634 -5.30 19.25 -44.85
CA ARG A 634 -5.60 17.81 -44.90
C ARG A 634 -5.40 17.20 -46.28
N ILE A 635 -4.65 16.10 -46.29
CA ILE A 635 -4.47 15.24 -47.47
C ILE A 635 -5.50 14.11 -47.44
N GLU A 636 -5.87 13.62 -48.61
CA GLU A 636 -6.69 12.42 -48.75
C GLU A 636 -6.00 11.20 -48.11
N PRO A 637 -6.67 10.47 -47.21
CA PRO A 637 -6.11 9.29 -46.56
C PRO A 637 -5.94 8.15 -47.56
N ARG A 638 -4.87 7.36 -47.40
CA ARG A 638 -4.57 6.22 -48.30
C ARG A 638 -5.64 5.12 -48.27
N PHE A 639 -6.35 4.97 -47.16
CA PHE A 639 -7.41 4.00 -46.98
C PHE A 639 -8.55 4.62 -46.18
N ILE A 640 -9.78 4.48 -46.66
CA ILE A 640 -10.99 4.94 -45.95
C ILE A 640 -11.67 3.72 -45.34
N VAL A 641 -11.54 3.55 -44.02
CA VAL A 641 -12.25 2.51 -43.29
C VAL A 641 -13.67 2.99 -43.00
N THR A 642 -14.66 2.35 -43.62
CA THR A 642 -16.08 2.60 -43.38
C THR A 642 -16.63 1.62 -42.33
N PRO A 643 -17.35 2.11 -41.31
CA PRO A 643 -17.92 1.25 -40.27
C PRO A 643 -19.05 0.37 -40.83
N ASN A 644 -19.05 -0.92 -40.47
CA ASN A 644 -20.02 -1.90 -40.97
C ASN A 644 -20.98 -2.39 -39.88
N THR A 645 -20.65 -2.15 -38.61
CA THR A 645 -21.46 -2.59 -37.46
C THR A 645 -22.07 -1.40 -36.70
N PRO A 646 -23.22 -1.58 -36.01
CA PRO A 646 -23.85 -0.51 -35.23
C PRO A 646 -22.92 0.07 -34.16
N LEU A 647 -22.08 -0.77 -33.56
CA LEU A 647 -21.10 -0.36 -32.55
C LEU A 647 -19.98 0.50 -33.14
N GLU A 648 -19.57 0.25 -34.39
CA GLU A 648 -18.57 1.07 -35.07
C GLU A 648 -19.14 2.43 -35.51
N HIS A 649 -20.42 2.50 -35.89
CA HIS A 649 -21.09 3.78 -36.11
C HIS A 649 -21.16 4.63 -34.83
N VAL A 650 -21.36 4.02 -33.66
CA VAL A 650 -21.28 4.75 -32.37
C VAL A 650 -19.85 5.25 -32.10
N ARG A 651 -18.82 4.56 -32.59
CA ARG A 651 -17.42 4.97 -32.43
C ARG A 651 -16.99 6.07 -33.41
N ARG A 652 -17.54 6.07 -34.62
CA ARG A 652 -17.31 7.08 -35.68
C ARG A 652 -18.66 7.59 -36.22
N PRO A 653 -19.34 8.46 -35.46
CA PRO A 653 -20.69 8.92 -35.79
C PRO A 653 -20.75 9.74 -37.07
N PHE A 654 -19.63 10.39 -37.45
CA PHE A 654 -19.55 11.30 -38.59
C PHE A 654 -19.01 10.66 -39.88
N SER A 655 -18.84 9.34 -39.90
CA SER A 655 -18.28 8.58 -41.04
C SER A 655 -19.08 8.72 -42.35
N ALA A 656 -20.37 9.03 -42.27
CA ALA A 656 -21.22 9.24 -43.45
C ALA A 656 -20.93 10.54 -44.21
N LEU A 657 -20.23 11.51 -43.60
CA LEU A 657 -20.03 12.85 -44.17
C LEU A 657 -18.81 12.94 -45.11
N GLY A 658 -18.08 11.84 -45.30
CA GLY A 658 -16.85 11.79 -46.08
C GLY A 658 -15.63 12.30 -45.31
N TRP A 659 -14.43 11.94 -45.78
CA TRP A 659 -13.19 12.04 -45.00
C TRP A 659 -12.81 13.49 -44.59
N ARG A 660 -13.00 14.49 -45.46
CA ARG A 660 -12.70 15.90 -45.15
C ARG A 660 -13.63 16.46 -44.07
N VAL A 661 -14.92 16.24 -44.25
CA VAL A 661 -15.96 16.81 -43.39
C VAL A 661 -16.02 16.07 -42.06
N GLU A 662 -15.87 14.75 -42.05
CA GLU A 662 -15.84 13.94 -40.83
C GLU A 662 -14.81 14.46 -39.83
N ALA A 663 -13.58 14.69 -40.29
CA ALA A 663 -12.51 15.11 -39.41
C ALA A 663 -12.69 16.57 -38.92
N LEU A 664 -13.33 17.44 -39.72
CA LEU A 664 -13.65 18.82 -39.32
C LEU A 664 -14.79 18.83 -38.30
N VAL A 665 -15.83 18.02 -38.53
CA VAL A 665 -16.95 17.87 -37.60
C VAL A 665 -16.47 17.24 -36.29
N ALA A 666 -15.52 16.30 -36.31
CA ALA A 666 -14.93 15.74 -35.10
C ALA A 666 -14.14 16.80 -34.28
N ASP A 667 -13.37 17.68 -34.94
CA ASP A 667 -12.66 18.76 -34.25
C ASP A 667 -13.65 19.80 -33.68
N ILE A 668 -14.69 20.19 -34.43
CA ILE A 668 -15.74 21.11 -33.95
C ILE A 668 -16.52 20.49 -32.79
N PHE A 669 -16.86 19.20 -32.88
CA PHE A 669 -17.56 18.47 -31.83
C PHE A 669 -16.74 18.46 -30.53
N LEU A 670 -15.42 18.30 -30.62
CA LEU A 670 -14.52 18.42 -29.47
C LEU A 670 -14.52 19.83 -28.88
N ILE A 671 -14.52 20.87 -29.71
CA ILE A 671 -14.59 22.27 -29.24
C ILE A 671 -15.91 22.54 -28.53
N VAL A 672 -17.03 22.15 -29.13
CA VAL A 672 -18.37 22.30 -28.52
C VAL A 672 -18.45 21.53 -27.21
N ALA A 673 -17.97 20.28 -27.17
CA ALA A 673 -17.92 19.49 -25.96
C ALA A 673 -17.04 20.14 -24.88
N ALA A 674 -15.93 20.79 -25.26
CA ALA A 674 -15.07 21.53 -24.33
C ALA A 674 -15.75 22.81 -23.80
N VAL A 675 -16.50 23.53 -24.63
CA VAL A 675 -17.28 24.70 -24.19
C VAL A 675 -18.37 24.31 -23.23
N VAL A 676 -19.17 23.30 -23.60
CA VAL A 676 -20.20 22.71 -22.74
C VAL A 676 -19.56 22.22 -21.43
N PHE A 677 -18.41 21.57 -21.52
CA PHE A 677 -17.67 21.16 -20.33
C PHE A 677 -17.27 22.36 -19.47
N ILE A 678 -16.68 23.44 -20.01
CA ILE A 678 -16.32 24.62 -19.22
C ILE A 678 -17.57 25.29 -18.62
N ASP A 679 -18.62 25.44 -19.41
CA ASP A 679 -19.85 26.15 -19.03
C ASP A 679 -20.66 25.41 -17.97
N TYR A 680 -20.64 24.07 -17.95
CA TYR A 680 -21.28 23.27 -16.90
C TYR A 680 -20.33 22.87 -15.77
N LEU A 681 -19.02 22.81 -16.01
CA LEU A 681 -18.04 22.56 -14.97
C LEU A 681 -17.96 23.75 -14.03
N VAL A 682 -17.89 24.99 -14.53
CA VAL A 682 -17.75 26.18 -13.67
C VAL A 682 -18.91 26.28 -12.64
N PRO A 683 -20.20 26.17 -13.02
CA PRO A 683 -21.32 26.14 -12.08
C PRO A 683 -21.39 24.87 -11.23
N PHE A 684 -21.06 23.68 -11.74
CA PHE A 684 -20.99 22.44 -10.94
C PHE A 684 -19.95 22.52 -9.82
N VAL A 685 -18.91 23.29 -10.09
CA VAL A 685 -17.78 23.54 -9.23
C VAL A 685 -18.07 24.71 -8.28
N SER A 686 -18.98 25.63 -8.61
CA SER A 686 -19.31 26.82 -7.80
C SER A 686 -20.71 26.88 -7.17
N THR A 687 -21.67 26.01 -7.51
CA THR A 687 -23.06 26.05 -7.00
C THR A 687 -23.61 24.66 -6.62
N HIS A 688 -24.69 24.62 -5.82
CA HIS A 688 -25.33 23.38 -5.33
C HIS A 688 -26.07 22.54 -6.40
N GLY A 689 -26.05 22.94 -7.67
CA GLY A 689 -26.75 22.27 -8.79
C GLY A 689 -25.82 21.79 -9.91
N GLY A 690 -26.33 20.97 -10.83
CA GLY A 690 -25.65 20.63 -12.09
C GLY A 690 -24.76 19.37 -12.09
N GLY A 691 -24.85 18.50 -11.07
CA GLY A 691 -24.03 17.27 -11.04
C GLY A 691 -24.26 16.30 -12.19
N THR A 692 -25.52 16.14 -12.61
CA THR A 692 -25.88 15.36 -13.80
C THR A 692 -25.41 16.06 -15.08
N GLU A 693 -25.54 17.38 -15.16
CA GLU A 693 -25.14 18.18 -16.32
C GLU A 693 -23.62 18.18 -16.51
N ALA A 694 -22.84 18.31 -15.44
CA ALA A 694 -21.39 18.21 -15.49
C ALA A 694 -20.91 16.77 -15.76
N LEU A 695 -21.61 15.75 -15.25
CA LEU A 695 -21.32 14.36 -15.62
C LEU A 695 -21.62 14.11 -17.11
N LEU A 696 -22.72 14.65 -17.63
CA LEU A 696 -23.05 14.61 -19.05
C LEU A 696 -22.01 15.37 -19.88
N ALA A 697 -21.56 16.54 -19.43
CA ALA A 697 -20.52 17.30 -20.11
C ALA A 697 -19.15 16.58 -20.07
N MET A 698 -18.83 15.92 -18.96
CA MET A 698 -17.60 15.12 -18.80
C MET A 698 -17.64 13.85 -19.67
N THR A 699 -18.79 13.17 -19.72
CA THR A 699 -18.96 12.01 -20.62
C THR A 699 -18.96 12.44 -22.08
N LEU A 700 -19.53 13.61 -22.41
CA LEU A 700 -19.52 14.20 -23.74
C LEU A 700 -18.09 14.55 -24.18
N ILE A 701 -17.28 15.19 -23.34
CA ILE A 701 -15.89 15.53 -23.71
C ILE A 701 -15.01 14.28 -23.83
N VAL A 702 -15.20 13.27 -22.97
CA VAL A 702 -14.51 11.98 -23.10
C VAL A 702 -14.92 11.27 -24.39
N TYR A 703 -16.20 11.29 -24.73
CA TYR A 703 -16.70 10.74 -25.99
C TYR A 703 -16.14 11.50 -27.19
N ALA A 704 -16.13 12.83 -27.16
CA ALA A 704 -15.56 13.65 -28.22
C ALA A 704 -14.06 13.39 -28.42
N LEU A 705 -13.28 13.34 -27.34
CA LEU A 705 -11.86 12.94 -27.37
C LEU A 705 -11.67 11.53 -27.94
N SER A 706 -12.54 10.59 -27.56
CA SER A 706 -12.53 9.23 -28.10
C SER A 706 -12.76 9.25 -29.62
N VAL A 707 -13.77 9.97 -30.11
CA VAL A 707 -14.06 10.12 -31.54
C VAL A 707 -12.87 10.73 -32.28
N THR A 708 -12.33 11.86 -31.82
CA THR A 708 -11.16 12.50 -32.46
C THR A 708 -9.95 11.56 -32.49
N SER A 709 -9.68 10.84 -31.39
CA SER A 709 -8.56 9.90 -31.33
C SER A 709 -8.69 8.74 -32.32
N ARG A 710 -9.93 8.29 -32.61
CA ARG A 710 -10.18 7.21 -33.57
C ARG A 710 -10.05 7.67 -35.01
N VAL A 711 -10.50 8.90 -35.30
CA VAL A 711 -10.28 9.54 -36.60
C VAL A 711 -8.78 9.71 -36.87
N ASP A 712 -7.99 10.02 -35.83
CA ASP A 712 -6.54 10.07 -35.90
C ASP A 712 -5.93 8.66 -36.11
N ASP A 713 -6.34 7.65 -35.35
CA ASP A 713 -5.86 6.26 -35.44
C ASP A 713 -6.12 5.64 -36.83
N ASP A 714 -7.25 5.97 -37.45
CA ASP A 714 -7.63 5.48 -38.79
C ASP A 714 -6.90 6.24 -39.94
N GLY A 715 -6.03 7.19 -39.60
CA GLY A 715 -5.19 7.91 -40.57
C GLY A 715 -5.92 8.98 -41.39
N ILE A 716 -7.16 9.32 -41.03
CA ILE A 716 -7.97 10.32 -41.73
C ILE A 716 -7.45 11.75 -41.48
N ASN A 717 -6.74 11.94 -40.37
CA ASN A 717 -6.17 13.23 -39.98
C ASN A 717 -4.69 13.39 -40.38
N SER A 718 -4.26 12.76 -41.48
CA SER A 718 -2.92 12.98 -42.02
C SER A 718 -2.79 14.39 -42.60
N LEU A 719 -1.83 15.16 -42.09
CA LEU A 719 -1.56 16.55 -42.49
C LEU A 719 -0.33 16.60 -43.39
N GLN A 720 -0.37 17.43 -44.44
CA GLN A 720 0.86 17.86 -45.10
C GLN A 720 1.44 19.00 -44.27
N ILE A 721 2.45 18.70 -43.46
CA ILE A 721 3.20 19.77 -42.80
C ILE A 721 4.16 20.33 -43.85
N ASP A 722 3.83 21.51 -44.36
CA ASP A 722 4.78 22.29 -45.16
C ASP A 722 5.85 22.86 -44.24
N ASP A 723 7.00 22.19 -44.20
CA ASP A 723 8.19 22.58 -43.45
C ASP A 723 9.03 23.65 -44.18
N SER A 724 8.57 24.18 -45.33
CA SER A 724 9.23 25.29 -46.01
C SER A 724 9.29 26.55 -45.13
N GLU A 725 10.32 27.38 -45.29
CA GLU A 725 10.40 28.66 -44.56
C GLU A 725 9.19 29.57 -44.83
N SER A 726 8.64 29.50 -46.04
CA SER A 726 7.41 30.19 -46.43
C SER A 726 6.20 29.69 -45.63
N GLY A 727 6.00 28.36 -45.57
CA GLY A 727 4.90 27.74 -44.84
C GLY A 727 4.98 27.99 -43.33
N LEU A 728 6.18 27.92 -42.75
CA LEU A 728 6.44 28.28 -41.35
C LEU A 728 6.08 29.75 -41.06
N ARG A 729 6.49 30.67 -41.93
CA ARG A 729 6.20 32.10 -41.78
C ARG A 729 4.71 32.40 -41.89
N GLU A 730 4.02 31.74 -42.81
CA GLU A 730 2.58 31.90 -43.00
C GLU A 730 1.79 31.36 -41.80
N ARG A 731 2.13 30.15 -41.32
CA ARG A 731 1.56 29.58 -40.08
C ARG A 731 1.81 30.49 -38.88
N PHE A 732 3.02 31.01 -38.73
CA PHE A 732 3.36 31.95 -37.65
C PHE A 732 2.51 33.22 -37.71
N LYS A 733 2.37 33.84 -38.90
CA LYS A 733 1.51 35.02 -39.08
C LYS A 733 0.06 34.74 -38.70
N ILE A 734 -0.48 33.60 -39.14
CA ILE A 734 -1.86 33.21 -38.83
C ILE A 734 -2.04 32.99 -37.32
N TRP A 735 -1.10 32.32 -36.67
CA TRP A 735 -1.12 32.11 -35.21
C TRP A 735 -1.02 33.41 -34.43
N VAL A 736 -0.14 34.33 -34.84
CA VAL A 736 -0.01 35.65 -34.21
C VAL A 736 -1.29 36.45 -34.39
N ALA A 737 -1.88 36.48 -35.58
CA ALA A 737 -3.15 37.16 -35.85
C ALA A 737 -4.30 36.56 -35.04
N ALA A 738 -4.40 35.24 -34.98
CA ALA A 738 -5.43 34.54 -34.22
C ALA A 738 -5.29 34.77 -32.71
N PHE A 739 -4.07 34.75 -32.19
CA PHE A 739 -3.80 35.05 -30.79
C PHE A 739 -4.15 36.50 -30.47
N ALA A 740 -3.82 37.45 -31.35
CA ALA A 740 -4.19 38.85 -31.18
C ALA A 740 -5.71 39.06 -31.15
N VAL A 741 -6.46 38.40 -32.05
CA VAL A 741 -7.93 38.43 -32.07
C VAL A 741 -8.52 37.78 -30.81
N ALA A 742 -8.03 36.61 -30.42
CA ALA A 742 -8.48 35.90 -29.23
C ALA A 742 -8.22 36.69 -27.95
N ALA A 743 -7.03 37.29 -27.82
CA ALA A 743 -6.66 38.18 -26.73
C ALA A 743 -7.54 39.44 -26.73
N GLY A 744 -7.79 40.04 -27.90
CA GLY A 744 -8.69 41.17 -28.05
C GLY A 744 -10.12 40.86 -27.59
N ILE A 745 -10.67 39.69 -27.96
CA ILE A 745 -11.98 39.22 -27.50
C ILE A 745 -11.97 39.00 -25.99
N ALA A 746 -10.95 38.32 -25.45
CA ALA A 746 -10.82 38.03 -24.02
C ALA A 746 -10.74 39.30 -23.17
N VAL A 747 -10.04 40.34 -23.64
CA VAL A 747 -9.80 41.60 -22.94
C VAL A 747 -10.83 42.69 -23.28
N SER A 748 -11.75 42.45 -24.21
CA SER A 748 -12.71 43.44 -24.70
C SER A 748 -13.64 44.06 -23.63
N LYS A 749 -13.78 43.44 -22.46
CA LYS A 749 -14.57 43.98 -21.32
C LYS A 749 -13.69 44.68 -20.27
N GLY A 750 -12.42 44.88 -20.59
CA GLY A 750 -11.41 45.35 -19.66
C GLY A 750 -10.78 44.23 -18.84
N LEU A 751 -9.68 44.58 -18.20
CA LEU A 751 -9.06 43.81 -17.14
C LEU A 751 -9.55 44.38 -15.80
N SER A 752 -9.86 43.49 -14.86
CA SER A 752 -10.19 43.87 -13.50
C SER A 752 -8.92 43.85 -12.66
N TRP A 753 -8.65 44.97 -12.00
CA TRP A 753 -7.49 45.13 -11.13
C TRP A 753 -7.89 44.84 -9.69
N PRO A 754 -7.04 44.17 -8.89
CA PRO A 754 -7.35 43.93 -7.48
C PRO A 754 -7.46 45.26 -6.75
N GLU A 755 -8.66 45.60 -6.28
CA GLU A 755 -8.95 46.85 -5.61
C GLU A 755 -8.88 46.66 -4.09
N TYR A 756 -8.06 47.48 -3.44
CA TYR A 756 -7.80 47.37 -2.01
C TYR A 756 -8.85 48.16 -1.22
N VAL A 757 -9.71 47.45 -0.50
CA VAL A 757 -10.83 48.03 0.25
C VAL A 757 -10.40 48.25 1.70
N LYS A 758 -10.35 49.53 2.08
CA LYS A 758 -10.05 49.97 3.46
C LYS A 758 -11.30 50.36 4.25
N ASP A 759 -12.40 50.57 3.56
CA ASP A 759 -13.71 50.94 4.10
C ASP A 759 -14.71 49.93 3.53
N TRP A 760 -14.97 48.86 4.28
CA TRP A 760 -15.87 47.79 3.85
C TRP A 760 -17.33 48.23 3.98
N ASN A 761 -17.64 49.08 4.95
CA ASN A 761 -19.01 49.44 5.30
C ASN A 761 -19.51 50.69 4.53
N GLY A 762 -18.62 51.39 3.83
CA GLY A 762 -18.90 52.56 2.99
C GLY A 762 -19.22 53.83 3.76
N ASP A 763 -18.81 53.93 5.03
CA ASP A 763 -19.08 55.08 5.91
C ASP A 763 -18.11 56.25 5.72
N GLY A 764 -17.11 56.10 4.85
CA GLY A 764 -16.08 57.09 4.55
C GLY A 764 -14.96 57.15 5.58
N VAL A 765 -14.94 56.25 6.56
CA VAL A 765 -13.90 56.09 7.57
C VAL A 765 -13.07 54.86 7.22
N ILE A 766 -11.74 55.00 7.29
CA ILE A 766 -10.86 53.85 7.13
C ILE A 766 -11.06 52.90 8.33
N ASP A 767 -11.53 51.69 8.04
CA ASP A 767 -11.72 50.65 9.04
C ASP A 767 -10.37 50.21 9.65
N ALA A 768 -10.43 49.45 10.74
CA ALA A 768 -9.23 48.90 11.36
C ALA A 768 -8.45 48.01 10.36
N PRO A 769 -7.11 48.02 10.36
CA PRO A 769 -6.30 47.22 9.43
C PRO A 769 -6.58 45.71 9.38
N GLY A 770 -7.27 45.16 10.39
CA GLY A 770 -7.67 43.76 10.44
C GLY A 770 -8.95 43.42 9.65
N SER A 771 -9.68 44.42 9.14
CA SER A 771 -10.89 44.25 8.32
C SER A 771 -10.72 44.72 6.87
N TRP A 772 -9.50 45.10 6.48
CA TRP A 772 -9.18 45.41 5.09
C TRP A 772 -9.16 44.13 4.26
N ASP A 773 -9.67 44.19 3.04
CA ASP A 773 -9.71 43.07 2.11
C ASP A 773 -9.61 43.58 0.66
N ILE A 774 -9.47 42.68 -0.30
CA ILE A 774 -9.59 43.02 -1.72
C ILE A 774 -11.06 42.88 -2.14
N ALA A 775 -11.57 43.88 -2.84
CA ALA A 775 -12.97 43.92 -3.28
C ALA A 775 -13.34 42.63 -4.04
N GLU A 776 -14.48 42.02 -3.67
CA GLU A 776 -14.95 40.79 -4.28
C GLU A 776 -15.07 40.91 -5.81
N GLY A 777 -14.51 39.93 -6.53
CA GLY A 777 -14.53 39.90 -8.00
C GLY A 777 -13.49 40.80 -8.69
N THR A 778 -12.73 41.60 -7.94
CA THR A 778 -11.74 42.51 -8.54
C THR A 778 -10.39 41.84 -8.86
N GLY A 779 -10.03 40.78 -8.13
CA GLY A 779 -8.77 40.04 -8.25
C GLY A 779 -8.92 38.52 -8.14
N PHE A 780 -8.00 37.76 -8.75
CA PHE A 780 -7.94 36.29 -8.61
C PHE A 780 -6.96 35.95 -7.49
N GLU A 781 -7.49 35.40 -6.40
CA GLU A 781 -6.71 35.08 -5.21
C GLU A 781 -6.07 33.69 -5.27
N ILE A 782 -4.79 33.64 -4.91
CA ILE A 782 -4.07 32.42 -4.55
C ILE A 782 -3.77 32.47 -3.05
N THR A 783 -4.42 31.60 -2.30
CA THR A 783 -4.28 31.55 -0.84
C THR A 783 -2.91 31.00 -0.43
N PRO A 784 -2.31 31.47 0.69
CA PRO A 784 -0.99 31.02 1.14
C PRO A 784 -0.94 29.52 1.42
N PHE A 785 -2.01 28.95 1.99
CA PHE A 785 -2.11 27.51 2.29
C PHE A 785 -2.09 26.67 1.01
N PHE A 786 -2.81 27.11 -0.02
CA PHE A 786 -2.79 26.44 -1.32
C PHE A 786 -1.43 26.55 -2.00
N LEU A 787 -0.81 27.75 -1.97
CA LEU A 787 0.51 27.97 -2.55
C LEU A 787 1.58 27.11 -1.87
N ALA A 788 1.59 27.05 -0.53
CA ALA A 788 2.53 26.22 0.21
C ALA A 788 2.37 24.74 -0.13
N MET A 789 1.13 24.26 -0.19
CA MET A 789 0.83 22.88 -0.57
C MET A 789 1.24 22.56 -2.01
N MET A 790 0.86 23.42 -2.95
CA MET A 790 1.18 23.28 -4.37
C MET A 790 2.70 23.26 -4.59
N LEU A 791 3.44 24.21 -3.99
CA LEU A 791 4.89 24.30 -4.15
C LEU A 791 5.61 23.12 -3.50
N GLY A 792 5.26 22.75 -2.26
CA GLY A 792 5.88 21.62 -1.57
C GLY A 792 5.69 20.31 -2.32
N LEU A 793 4.46 20.03 -2.75
CA LEU A 793 4.13 18.82 -3.51
C LEU A 793 4.82 18.81 -4.88
N THR A 794 4.89 19.95 -5.55
CA THR A 794 5.55 20.10 -6.86
C THR A 794 7.06 19.90 -6.76
N LEU A 795 7.73 20.59 -5.84
CA LEU A 795 9.20 20.54 -5.70
C LEU A 795 9.68 19.15 -5.28
N PHE A 796 8.99 18.53 -4.31
CA PHE A 796 9.30 17.17 -3.89
C PHE A 796 9.10 16.18 -5.04
N THR A 797 7.93 16.19 -5.68
CA THR A 797 7.60 15.22 -6.74
C THR A 797 8.44 15.43 -7.99
N ALA A 798 8.75 16.67 -8.37
CA ALA A 798 9.57 16.97 -9.54
C ALA A 798 10.98 16.36 -9.44
N SER A 799 11.56 16.26 -8.24
CA SER A 799 12.84 15.58 -8.02
C SER A 799 12.76 14.09 -8.39
N THR A 800 11.69 13.41 -8.00
CA THR A 800 11.46 11.99 -8.33
C THR A 800 11.14 11.79 -9.81
N VAL A 801 10.36 12.70 -10.41
CA VAL A 801 10.09 12.71 -11.85
C VAL A 801 11.37 12.92 -12.65
N ALA A 802 12.28 13.79 -12.20
CA ALA A 802 13.57 14.02 -12.84
C ALA A 802 14.43 12.75 -12.88
N GLU A 803 14.42 11.93 -11.82
CA GLU A 803 15.09 10.62 -11.82
C GLU A 803 14.43 9.63 -12.78
N ILE A 804 13.10 9.62 -12.86
CA ILE A 804 12.37 8.78 -13.80
C ILE A 804 12.72 9.15 -15.24
N VAL A 805 12.70 10.45 -15.57
CA VAL A 805 13.04 10.95 -16.91
C VAL A 805 14.48 10.60 -17.26
N ARG A 806 15.44 10.90 -16.37
CA ARG A 806 16.86 10.60 -16.56
C ARG A 806 17.10 9.10 -16.72
N GLY A 807 16.56 8.28 -15.82
CA GLY A 807 16.70 6.82 -15.85
C GLY A 807 16.07 6.19 -17.09
N SER A 808 14.92 6.72 -17.52
CA SER A 808 14.26 6.25 -18.73
C SER A 808 15.03 6.59 -19.99
N ILE A 809 15.69 7.76 -20.07
CA ILE A 809 16.56 8.14 -21.19
C ILE A 809 17.84 7.30 -21.20
N GLN A 810 18.43 7.01 -20.04
CA GLN A 810 19.65 6.21 -19.95
C GLN A 810 19.42 4.71 -20.23
N ALA A 811 18.19 4.22 -20.08
CA ALA A 811 17.83 2.84 -20.38
C ALA A 811 17.77 2.53 -21.89
N LEU A 812 17.82 3.55 -22.76
CA LEU A 812 17.77 3.32 -24.21
C LEU A 812 19.07 2.69 -24.74
N PRO A 813 18.98 1.78 -25.72
CA PRO A 813 20.15 1.26 -26.41
C PRO A 813 20.98 2.38 -27.06
N ARG A 814 22.28 2.39 -26.80
CA ARG A 814 23.20 3.41 -27.36
C ARG A 814 23.22 3.43 -28.88
N GLY A 815 23.00 2.28 -29.54
CA GLY A 815 22.96 2.18 -31.00
C GLY A 815 21.91 3.08 -31.67
N GLN A 816 20.78 3.38 -31.01
CA GLN A 816 19.77 4.32 -31.54
C GLN A 816 20.31 5.77 -31.55
N VAL A 817 21.08 6.13 -30.53
CA VAL A 817 21.71 7.45 -30.41
C VAL A 817 22.86 7.56 -31.41
N GLU A 818 23.65 6.51 -31.59
CA GLU A 818 24.75 6.42 -32.57
C GLU A 818 24.23 6.50 -34.01
N ALA A 819 23.18 5.74 -34.36
CA ALA A 819 22.55 5.83 -35.68
C ALA A 819 22.02 7.24 -35.98
N ALA A 820 21.39 7.90 -34.99
CA ALA A 820 20.94 9.28 -35.13
C ALA A 820 22.10 10.27 -35.35
N ILE A 821 23.25 10.04 -34.71
CA ILE A 821 24.50 10.80 -34.96
C ILE A 821 24.98 10.55 -36.39
N SER A 822 25.00 9.30 -36.85
CA SER A 822 25.48 8.93 -38.20
C SER A 822 24.64 9.53 -39.32
N VAL A 823 23.34 9.74 -39.10
CA VAL A 823 22.43 10.42 -40.04
C VAL A 823 22.58 11.96 -39.99
N GLY A 824 23.40 12.49 -39.07
CA GLY A 824 23.69 13.92 -38.97
C GLY A 824 22.65 14.70 -38.15
N LEU A 825 21.84 14.03 -37.30
CA LEU A 825 20.84 14.72 -36.48
C LEU A 825 21.52 15.57 -35.38
N ASN A 826 21.14 16.85 -35.32
CA ASN A 826 21.52 17.77 -34.25
C ASN A 826 21.05 17.21 -32.89
N PRO A 827 21.79 17.41 -31.78
CA PRO A 827 21.34 17.06 -30.42
C PRO A 827 19.86 17.32 -30.10
N TYR A 828 19.29 18.45 -30.51
CA TYR A 828 17.88 18.75 -30.28
C TYR A 828 16.94 17.86 -31.12
N GLN A 829 17.27 17.67 -32.40
CA GLN A 829 16.54 16.76 -33.30
C GLN A 829 16.62 15.32 -32.80
N ARG A 830 17.80 14.88 -32.35
CA ARG A 830 18.02 13.55 -31.75
C ARG A 830 17.18 13.34 -30.51
N LEU A 831 17.16 14.32 -29.60
CA LEU A 831 16.34 14.27 -28.39
C LEU A 831 14.86 14.16 -28.75
N ARG A 832 14.36 15.01 -29.65
CA ARG A 832 12.94 15.11 -29.99
C ARG A 832 12.42 13.96 -30.86
N LEU A 833 13.19 13.52 -31.86
CA LEU A 833 12.74 12.56 -32.88
C LEU A 833 13.05 11.11 -32.52
N VAL A 834 14.12 10.85 -31.77
CA VAL A 834 14.60 9.48 -31.50
C VAL A 834 14.48 9.13 -30.02
N ILE A 835 15.09 9.93 -29.14
CA ILE A 835 15.26 9.58 -27.72
C ILE A 835 13.94 9.73 -26.95
N MET A 836 13.32 10.91 -26.94
CA MET A 836 12.13 11.19 -26.12
C MET A 836 10.93 10.30 -26.46
N PRO A 837 10.58 10.03 -27.74
CA PRO A 837 9.46 9.15 -28.06
C PRO A 837 9.65 7.71 -27.55
N GLN A 838 10.87 7.21 -27.60
CA GLN A 838 11.23 5.88 -27.09
C GLN A 838 11.27 5.85 -25.56
N ALA A 839 11.90 6.88 -24.95
CA ALA A 839 12.00 7.01 -23.50
C ALA A 839 10.63 7.18 -22.83
N LEU A 840 9.67 7.83 -23.49
CA LEU A 840 8.31 8.00 -22.98
C LEU A 840 7.65 6.65 -22.65
N ARG A 841 7.92 5.59 -23.43
CA ARG A 841 7.33 4.27 -23.23
C ARG A 841 7.74 3.63 -21.90
N SER A 842 8.98 3.87 -21.44
CA SER A 842 9.46 3.40 -20.14
C SER A 842 9.15 4.38 -19.01
N MET A 843 9.02 5.69 -19.29
CA MET A 843 8.63 6.70 -18.29
C MET A 843 7.20 6.51 -17.79
N VAL A 844 6.24 6.27 -18.69
CA VAL A 844 4.79 6.30 -18.36
C VAL A 844 4.39 5.33 -17.24
N PRO A 845 4.82 4.06 -17.23
CA PRO A 845 4.53 3.14 -16.13
C PRO A 845 5.08 3.63 -14.78
N LEU A 846 6.24 4.26 -14.77
CA LEU A 846 6.87 4.80 -13.56
C LEU A 846 6.13 6.04 -13.04
N LEU A 847 5.68 6.91 -13.94
CA LEU A 847 4.88 8.09 -13.60
C LEU A 847 3.53 7.71 -12.98
N ASN A 848 2.92 6.58 -13.36
CA ASN A 848 1.67 6.10 -12.76
C ASN A 848 1.81 5.97 -11.23
N ASN A 849 2.89 5.33 -10.76
CA ASN A 849 3.18 5.21 -9.33
C ASN A 849 3.39 6.57 -8.67
N GLN A 850 4.07 7.50 -9.33
CA GLN A 850 4.28 8.84 -8.76
C GLN A 850 3.00 9.66 -8.68
N PHE A 851 2.11 9.59 -9.67
CA PHE A 851 0.83 10.32 -9.61
C PHE A 851 -0.09 9.79 -8.50
N MET A 852 -0.11 8.47 -8.28
CA MET A 852 -0.80 7.89 -7.12
C MET A 852 -0.17 8.37 -5.79
N ASN A 853 1.16 8.54 -5.74
CA ASN A 853 1.83 9.08 -4.56
C ASN A 853 1.50 10.55 -4.34
N VAL A 854 1.39 11.37 -5.40
CA VAL A 854 0.96 12.78 -5.29
C VAL A 854 -0.43 12.88 -4.65
N TRP A 855 -1.36 12.02 -5.07
CA TRP A 855 -2.69 11.94 -4.48
C TRP A 855 -2.66 11.53 -3.00
N LYS A 856 -1.86 10.54 -2.62
CA LYS A 856 -1.76 10.13 -1.20
C LYS A 856 -1.06 11.18 -0.35
N ASN A 857 0.02 11.75 -0.87
CA ASN A 857 0.80 12.79 -0.20
C ASN A 857 0.02 14.10 -0.04
N SER A 858 -1.10 14.29 -0.77
CA SER A 858 -1.96 15.44 -0.54
C SER A 858 -2.54 15.48 0.87
N SER A 859 -2.62 14.34 1.57
CA SER A 859 -3.10 14.25 2.96
C SER A 859 -2.20 14.98 3.96
N LEU A 860 -0.95 15.28 3.59
CA LEU A 860 -0.04 16.08 4.40
C LEU A 860 -0.41 17.57 4.42
N ALA A 861 -1.42 17.97 3.65
CA ALA A 861 -2.03 19.30 3.68
C ALA A 861 -2.41 19.78 5.09
N VAL A 862 -2.71 18.85 6.01
CA VAL A 862 -2.97 19.16 7.43
C VAL A 862 -1.86 19.99 8.07
N ILE A 863 -0.61 19.83 7.64
CA ILE A 863 0.56 20.55 8.19
C ILE A 863 0.49 22.05 7.89
N VAL A 864 -0.07 22.42 6.74
CA VAL A 864 -0.19 23.81 6.29
C VAL A 864 -1.62 24.32 6.40
N ALA A 865 -2.48 23.64 7.18
CA ALA A 865 -3.90 23.96 7.35
C ALA A 865 -4.67 24.11 6.02
N TYR A 866 -4.25 23.40 4.97
CA TYR A 866 -4.99 23.36 3.71
C TYR A 866 -6.20 22.42 3.85
N SER A 867 -7.37 22.88 3.43
CA SER A 867 -8.69 22.23 3.55
C SER A 867 -8.88 21.07 2.56
N ASP A 868 -8.00 20.08 2.65
CA ASP A 868 -8.07 18.84 1.87
C ASP A 868 -9.04 17.81 2.50
N ILE A 869 -9.28 16.68 1.82
CA ILE A 869 -10.11 15.58 2.33
C ILE A 869 -9.69 15.16 3.74
N PHE A 870 -8.39 15.01 4.00
CA PHE A 870 -7.90 14.53 5.29
C PHE A 870 -8.18 15.55 6.40
N TYR A 871 -7.84 16.82 6.18
CA TYR A 871 -8.09 17.90 7.12
C TYR A 871 -9.57 18.02 7.48
N VAL A 872 -10.45 18.09 6.47
CA VAL A 872 -11.88 18.26 6.68
C VAL A 872 -12.48 17.09 7.45
N VAL A 873 -12.12 15.85 7.08
CA VAL A 873 -12.60 14.66 7.79
C VAL A 873 -12.05 14.61 9.22
N LEU A 874 -10.79 14.97 9.45
CA LEU A 874 -10.20 15.03 10.80
C LEU A 874 -10.95 16.04 11.70
N VAL A 875 -11.26 17.22 11.17
CA VAL A 875 -12.05 18.23 11.90
C VAL A 875 -13.47 17.70 12.18
N MET A 876 -14.11 17.03 11.22
CA MET A 876 -15.41 16.38 11.46
C MET A 876 -15.33 15.28 12.54
N MET A 877 -14.25 14.47 12.56
CA MET A 877 -14.06 13.40 13.56
C MET A 877 -13.99 13.97 14.98
N ASN A 878 -13.28 15.08 15.16
CA ASN A 878 -13.14 15.75 16.45
C ASN A 878 -14.43 16.42 16.91
N ASN A 879 -15.17 17.03 15.98
CA ASN A 879 -16.42 17.75 16.31
C ASN A 879 -17.62 16.82 16.55
N VAL A 880 -17.75 15.74 15.77
CA VAL A 880 -18.91 14.83 15.84
C VAL A 880 -18.65 13.65 16.78
N GLY A 881 -17.39 13.28 17.01
CA GLY A 881 -17.02 12.09 17.79
C GLY A 881 -17.30 10.76 17.09
N LYS A 882 -17.65 10.80 15.78
CA LYS A 882 -17.89 9.64 14.91
C LYS A 882 -16.59 9.23 14.21
N LEU A 883 -15.83 8.33 14.81
CA LEU A 883 -14.50 7.98 14.32
C LEU A 883 -14.56 7.03 13.11
N ILE A 884 -15.15 5.84 13.28
CA ILE A 884 -15.10 4.78 12.27
C ILE A 884 -15.83 5.15 10.96
N PRO A 885 -17.06 5.71 10.96
CA PRO A 885 -17.75 6.07 9.71
C PRO A 885 -16.97 7.09 8.88
N LEU A 886 -16.41 8.12 9.54
CA LEU A 886 -15.62 9.16 8.89
C LEU A 886 -14.28 8.62 8.39
N PHE A 887 -13.63 7.74 9.15
CA PHE A 887 -12.39 7.10 8.72
C PHE A 887 -12.61 6.14 7.53
N LEU A 888 -13.73 5.40 7.51
CA LEU A 888 -14.13 4.60 6.34
C LEU A 888 -14.35 5.48 5.13
N LEU A 889 -15.02 6.62 5.30
CA LEU A 889 -15.26 7.58 4.23
C LEU A 889 -13.93 8.15 3.69
N LEU A 890 -12.99 8.48 4.57
CA LEU A 890 -11.63 8.90 4.21
C LEU A 890 -10.91 7.83 3.38
N LEU A 891 -10.92 6.56 3.83
CA LEU A 891 -10.28 5.46 3.11
C LEU A 891 -10.91 5.23 1.73
N ILE A 892 -12.24 5.22 1.66
CA ILE A 892 -12.97 5.03 0.39
C ILE A 892 -12.66 6.16 -0.59
N THR A 893 -12.67 7.42 -0.14
CA THR A 893 -12.40 8.58 -1.01
C THR A 893 -10.95 8.60 -1.51
N TYR A 894 -9.97 8.34 -0.65
CA TYR A 894 -8.57 8.23 -1.07
C TYR A 894 -8.31 7.03 -1.99
N GLN A 895 -8.96 5.90 -1.73
CA GLN A 895 -8.86 4.71 -2.59
C GLN A 895 -9.52 4.95 -3.95
N ALA A 896 -10.69 5.58 -3.98
CA ALA A 896 -11.39 5.93 -5.21
C ALA A 896 -10.54 6.86 -6.10
N GLY A 897 -9.92 7.89 -5.53
CA GLY A 897 -9.01 8.77 -6.26
C GLY A 897 -7.78 8.02 -6.81
N SER A 898 -7.17 7.14 -6.01
CA SER A 898 -6.04 6.31 -6.45
C SER A 898 -6.42 5.39 -7.61
N LEU A 899 -7.58 4.73 -7.53
CA LEU A 899 -8.10 3.87 -8.59
C LEU A 899 -8.44 4.67 -9.85
N ALA A 900 -9.02 5.87 -9.72
CA ALA A 900 -9.31 6.74 -10.85
C ALA A 900 -8.03 7.13 -11.60
N ILE A 901 -6.98 7.55 -10.89
CA ILE A 901 -5.66 7.84 -11.48
C ILE A 901 -5.10 6.59 -12.17
N SER A 902 -5.16 5.44 -11.51
CA SER A 902 -4.65 4.17 -12.05
C SER A 902 -5.39 3.77 -13.34
N VAL A 903 -6.72 3.90 -13.39
CA VAL A 903 -7.53 3.61 -14.58
C VAL A 903 -7.14 4.52 -15.74
N VAL A 904 -7.05 5.83 -15.50
CA VAL A 904 -6.65 6.82 -16.52
C VAL A 904 -5.25 6.53 -17.03
N MET A 905 -4.30 6.25 -16.13
CA MET A 905 -2.91 5.99 -16.49
C MET A 905 -2.71 4.64 -17.18
N ASN A 906 -3.46 3.61 -16.79
CA ASN A 906 -3.42 2.30 -17.47
C ASN A 906 -4.01 2.40 -18.88
N TRP A 907 -5.10 3.17 -19.05
CA TRP A 907 -5.64 3.49 -20.36
C TRP A 907 -4.60 4.22 -21.23
N TYR A 908 -3.95 5.26 -20.69
CA TYR A 908 -2.90 5.99 -21.39
C TYR A 908 -1.70 5.09 -21.75
N ASN A 909 -1.24 4.26 -20.81
CA ASN A 909 -0.15 3.30 -21.01
C ASN A 909 -0.46 2.33 -22.16
N SER A 910 -1.69 1.82 -22.24
CA SER A 910 -2.11 0.92 -23.31
C SER A 910 -2.00 1.56 -24.70
N ARG A 911 -2.26 2.87 -24.81
CA ARG A 911 -2.12 3.60 -26.08
C ARG A 911 -0.66 3.79 -26.46
N VAL A 912 0.17 4.27 -25.53
CA VAL A 912 1.60 4.54 -25.76
C VAL A 912 2.39 3.28 -26.12
N THR A 913 1.99 2.12 -25.59
CA THR A 913 2.66 0.83 -25.82
C THR A 913 2.08 -0.01 -26.97
N SER A 914 0.90 0.34 -27.49
CA SER A 914 0.22 -0.43 -28.55
C SER A 914 0.86 -0.36 -29.94
N VAL A 915 1.80 0.56 -30.18
CA VAL A 915 2.52 0.65 -31.46
C VAL A 915 3.60 -0.43 -31.50
N LYS A 916 3.22 -1.62 -31.98
CA LYS A 916 4.18 -2.64 -32.44
C LYS A 916 4.94 -2.07 -33.64
N ILE A 917 6.26 -1.98 -33.50
CA ILE A 917 7.17 -1.69 -34.62
C ILE A 917 7.17 -2.88 -35.57
#